data_AF-A0A956G8M4-F1
#
_entry.id   AF-A0A956G8M4-F1
#
_cell.length_a   1.000
_cell.length_b   1.000
_cell.length_c   1.000
_cell.angle_alpha   90.00
_cell.angle_beta   90.00
_cell.angle_gamma   90.00
#
_symmetry.space_group_name_H-M   'P 1'
#
loop_
_entity.id
_entity.type
_entity.pdbx_description
1 polymer ?
#
loop_
_entity_poly.entity_id
_entity_poly.type
_entity_poly.pdbx_seq_one_letter_code
_entity_poly.pdbx_strand_id
1 'polypeptide(L)'
;MRKRLQLLSGLVALGLCTIWSSAGAVPTAVFEAGTFKELDKGTPKGTLISSEGEVVAGRRATAIDKVGVAMVWCSARIGRSVYFGTGKPARIITVAGNKVNVVADFDKNKDAVLVTAMIAAPNGKLIVATMPDARLLEVDPASGKWRELARLPKAKHIWSLAYDRRGARVYVGSGSPGKVFTIPASGGKPTLYYDTAEHHVLSLAIDGAGKLLVGSNDKAIIYRVVAKGKATALHDFDATEVRDIVVTKTGRIYAAVNKFRRKTGGLPRYDRPTKGSGTAMKDGKSRRKQHYRESELRPGAKSGKGALYRIEPDGRVEQLISLPKGYFTRLGIDPQGRVWAADGTKGRVYIVRRDRTVLTAFDLKERQALVVAVNGKEQFIGTGDAGGLYRIGGAAKRPAYLSDVIDAKFIADWGTMTFHSTGELSWSSRSGNTATPDKTWNDWRAARRAAGKSVRIISQRARYVQLRAEWRGARSSAVLRSFKLYYRPQNQPAMVKSITIERPKRKKGKARQPSLKLKWKVDNDDKDPLVYYLHYREENGVTWHRIRTKEPITKTKHEWNTETVPDGIYRVRVTASDERANAPELTQRGRRISAPVLVDNRKPLVVGLTVRDPWISGIARDTYSRITKVQFSIDGRPFRLVGASDGIYDTPTEPFRVRIPRGLRPGEHILTVRAYDGANNVGVAQTTFVK
;
A
#
# COMPACT_ATOMS: atom_id res chain seq x y z
N MET A 1 83.00 39.78 -23.16
CA MET A 1 83.41 38.91 -24.28
C MET A 1 83.12 37.46 -23.91
N ARG A 2 82.65 36.68 -24.89
CA ARG A 2 82.15 35.28 -24.82
C ARG A 2 82.93 34.31 -23.92
N LYS A 3 82.23 33.35 -23.29
CA LYS A 3 82.23 31.92 -23.68
C LYS A 3 81.25 31.07 -22.83
N ARG A 4 80.47 30.23 -23.52
CA ARG A 4 79.71 29.08 -23.00
C ARG A 4 80.63 27.84 -22.98
N LEU A 5 80.45 26.90 -22.03
CA LEU A 5 79.97 25.51 -22.30
C LEU A 5 79.95 24.61 -21.03
N GLN A 6 78.87 23.81 -20.96
CA GLN A 6 78.71 22.43 -20.44
C GLN A 6 78.55 22.07 -18.93
N LEU A 7 77.31 21.65 -18.65
CA LEU A 7 76.84 20.38 -18.01
C LEU A 7 77.33 19.96 -16.62
N LEU A 8 76.40 19.93 -15.67
CA LEU A 8 76.21 18.80 -14.77
C LEU A 8 74.75 18.66 -14.30
N SER A 9 74.33 17.41 -14.26
CA SER A 9 73.01 16.83 -13.97
C SER A 9 72.55 17.01 -12.52
N GLY A 10 71.25 17.27 -12.32
CA GLY A 10 70.59 17.25 -11.01
C GLY A 10 69.17 16.65 -11.10
N LEU A 11 68.99 15.46 -10.54
CA LEU A 11 67.70 14.82 -10.29
C LEU A 11 66.88 15.66 -9.29
N VAL A 12 65.62 15.96 -9.59
CA VAL A 12 64.61 16.34 -8.59
C VAL A 12 63.40 15.42 -8.74
N ALA A 13 63.21 14.57 -7.73
CA ALA A 13 62.05 13.71 -7.59
C ALA A 13 60.85 14.55 -7.11
N LEU A 14 59.85 14.75 -7.98
CA LEU A 14 58.54 15.25 -7.57
C LEU A 14 57.66 14.07 -7.11
N GLY A 15 57.36 14.03 -5.81
CA GLY A 15 56.40 13.10 -5.23
C GLY A 15 54.98 13.37 -5.70
N LEU A 16 54.39 12.42 -6.43
CA LEU A 16 52.95 12.36 -6.66
C LEU A 16 52.24 11.88 -5.37
N CYS A 17 51.62 12.80 -4.64
CA CYS A 17 50.59 12.47 -3.67
C CYS A 17 49.31 12.04 -4.42
N THR A 18 49.16 10.74 -4.70
CA THR A 18 47.88 10.17 -5.10
C THR A 18 46.94 10.14 -3.90
N ILE A 19 45.94 11.03 -3.87
CA ILE A 19 44.82 10.97 -2.93
C ILE A 19 43.96 9.77 -3.36
N TRP A 20 44.16 8.62 -2.71
CA TRP A 20 43.27 7.47 -2.89
C TRP A 20 41.93 7.82 -2.24
N SER A 21 40.95 8.16 -3.08
CA SER A 21 39.57 8.29 -2.63
C SER A 21 39.06 6.89 -2.32
N SER A 22 38.96 6.55 -1.04
CA SER A 22 38.36 5.29 -0.57
C SER A 22 36.92 5.22 -1.08
N ALA A 23 36.68 4.41 -2.11
CA ALA A 23 35.34 4.15 -2.61
C ALA A 23 34.63 3.21 -1.64
N GLY A 24 33.96 3.78 -0.63
CA GLY A 24 33.15 3.01 0.31
C GLY A 24 31.94 2.40 -0.38
N ALA A 25 32.03 1.11 -0.72
CA ALA A 25 30.90 0.34 -1.23
C ALA A 25 29.90 0.08 -0.08
N VAL A 26 28.77 0.79 -0.13
CA VAL A 26 27.55 0.49 0.63
C VAL A 26 26.50 0.08 -0.40
N PRO A 27 25.55 -0.82 -0.09
CA PRO A 27 24.50 -1.18 -1.02
C PRO A 27 23.73 0.08 -1.42
N THR A 28 23.81 0.44 -2.69
CA THR A 28 23.07 1.58 -3.22
C THR A 28 21.61 1.18 -3.37
N ALA A 29 20.72 1.86 -2.68
CA ALA A 29 19.28 1.66 -2.82
C ALA A 29 18.76 2.41 -4.05
N VAL A 30 17.70 1.87 -4.66
CA VAL A 30 17.08 2.44 -5.86
C VAL A 30 15.59 2.64 -5.64
N PHE A 31 15.11 3.84 -5.94
CA PHE A 31 13.69 4.10 -6.14
C PHE A 31 13.44 4.23 -7.63
N GLU A 32 12.42 3.55 -8.15
CA GLU A 32 12.05 3.59 -9.56
C GLU A 32 10.56 3.90 -9.71
N ALA A 33 10.24 4.71 -10.72
CA ALA A 33 8.89 4.90 -11.21
C ALA A 33 8.90 4.88 -12.73
N GLY A 34 8.23 3.91 -13.33
CA GLY A 34 8.11 3.77 -14.79
C GLY A 34 6.78 3.18 -15.27
N THR A 35 5.93 2.73 -14.35
CA THR A 35 4.57 2.26 -14.67
C THR A 35 3.52 3.33 -14.35
N PHE A 36 2.35 3.26 -14.99
CA PHE A 36 1.22 4.14 -14.64
C PHE A 36 0.91 4.12 -13.13
N LYS A 37 0.91 2.95 -12.50
CA LYS A 37 0.62 2.81 -11.07
C LYS A 37 1.65 3.51 -10.18
N GLU A 38 2.92 3.56 -10.59
CA GLU A 38 3.97 4.25 -9.84
C GLU A 38 3.90 5.76 -10.06
N LEU A 39 3.68 6.18 -11.31
CA LEU A 39 3.58 7.60 -11.68
C LEU A 39 2.29 8.24 -11.14
N ASP A 40 1.16 7.53 -11.11
CA ASP A 40 -0.13 8.06 -10.62
C ASP A 40 -0.17 8.29 -9.10
N LYS A 41 0.81 7.74 -8.34
CA LYS A 41 1.04 8.13 -6.95
C LYS A 41 1.57 9.55 -6.81
N GLY A 42 2.25 10.04 -7.84
CA GLY A 42 2.67 11.43 -7.92
C GLY A 42 1.50 12.39 -8.09
N THR A 43 1.82 13.68 -8.08
CA THR A 43 0.85 14.76 -8.26
C THR A 43 1.11 15.48 -9.58
N PRO A 44 0.21 15.39 -10.56
CA PRO A 44 0.29 16.18 -11.77
C PRO A 44 -0.07 17.65 -11.47
N LYS A 45 0.75 18.59 -11.97
CA LYS A 45 0.51 20.04 -11.89
C LYS A 45 0.53 20.63 -13.30
N GLY A 46 -0.63 20.63 -13.95
CA GLY A 46 -0.73 21.01 -15.37
C GLY A 46 -0.05 20.02 -16.30
N THR A 47 0.15 18.77 -15.87
CA THR A 47 0.63 17.62 -16.64
C THR A 47 -0.47 16.55 -16.69
N LEU A 48 -0.35 15.60 -17.61
CA LEU A 48 -1.24 14.44 -17.74
C LEU A 48 -0.42 13.18 -17.50
N ILE A 49 -0.97 12.21 -16.77
CA ILE A 49 -0.36 10.89 -16.56
C ILE A 49 -1.18 9.85 -17.33
N SER A 50 -0.56 9.16 -18.28
CA SER A 50 -1.19 8.16 -19.14
C SER A 50 -1.15 6.76 -18.55
N SER A 51 -2.20 5.97 -18.78
CA SER A 51 -2.26 4.53 -18.46
C SER A 51 -1.13 3.71 -19.08
N GLU A 52 -0.50 4.24 -20.13
CA GLU A 52 0.69 3.65 -20.78
C GLU A 52 2.01 3.96 -20.05
N GLY A 53 1.98 4.65 -18.90
CA GLY A 53 3.19 4.99 -18.14
C GLY A 53 3.95 6.20 -18.67
N GLU A 54 3.23 7.19 -19.19
CA GLU A 54 3.83 8.43 -19.70
C GLU A 54 3.31 9.65 -18.94
N VAL A 55 4.17 10.64 -18.69
CA VAL A 55 3.77 11.97 -18.21
C VAL A 55 4.07 13.00 -19.28
N VAL A 56 3.09 13.84 -19.60
CA VAL A 56 3.20 14.87 -20.64
C VAL A 56 2.64 16.21 -20.16
N ALA A 57 2.98 17.29 -20.87
CA ALA A 57 2.36 18.59 -20.63
C ALA A 57 0.83 18.52 -20.82
N GLY A 58 0.10 19.14 -19.91
CA GLY A 58 -1.36 19.15 -19.88
C GLY A 58 -1.96 20.53 -20.12
N ARG A 59 -3.22 20.67 -19.72
CA ARG A 59 -3.99 21.91 -19.86
C ARG A 59 -4.07 22.66 -18.55
N ARG A 60 -4.30 23.96 -18.64
CA ARG A 60 -4.48 24.82 -17.48
C ARG A 60 -5.90 24.69 -16.94
N ALA A 61 -6.03 24.39 -15.64
CA ALA A 61 -7.25 24.59 -14.88
C ALA A 61 -7.11 25.88 -14.06
N THR A 62 -7.94 26.88 -14.33
CA THR A 62 -7.94 28.18 -13.63
C THR A 62 -9.20 28.28 -12.79
N ALA A 63 -9.05 28.45 -11.48
CA ALA A 63 -10.19 28.68 -10.59
C ALA A 63 -10.87 30.02 -10.94
N ILE A 64 -12.20 30.02 -10.90
CA ILE A 64 -13.03 31.21 -10.97
C ILE A 64 -13.16 31.77 -9.55
N ASP A 65 -12.90 33.06 -9.39
CA ASP A 65 -12.96 33.71 -8.09
C ASP A 65 -14.42 33.96 -7.67
N LYS A 66 -14.65 34.03 -6.34
CA LYS A 66 -15.91 34.48 -5.75
C LYS A 66 -17.16 33.71 -6.21
N VAL A 67 -17.07 32.39 -6.38
CA VAL A 67 -18.25 31.55 -6.66
C VAL A 67 -19.26 31.60 -5.51
N GLY A 68 -18.78 31.57 -4.25
CA GLY A 68 -19.60 31.84 -3.07
C GLY A 68 -20.65 30.77 -2.75
N VAL A 69 -20.34 29.49 -3.00
CA VAL A 69 -21.25 28.35 -2.74
C VAL A 69 -20.49 27.20 -2.08
N ALA A 70 -21.20 26.30 -1.39
CA ALA A 70 -20.57 25.12 -0.79
C ALA A 70 -20.28 24.01 -1.83
N MET A 71 -21.04 23.96 -2.92
CA MET A 71 -20.84 22.97 -3.98
C MET A 71 -21.41 23.43 -5.33
N VAL A 72 -20.73 23.04 -6.39
CA VAL A 72 -21.23 23.07 -7.77
C VAL A 72 -21.61 21.64 -8.14
N TRP A 73 -22.92 21.36 -8.24
CA TRP A 73 -23.45 19.99 -8.21
C TRP A 73 -23.79 19.43 -9.59
N CYS A 74 -24.44 20.23 -10.43
CA CYS A 74 -24.84 19.82 -11.76
C CYS A 74 -24.60 20.94 -12.78
N SER A 75 -24.69 20.62 -14.06
CA SER A 75 -24.55 21.60 -15.13
C SER A 75 -25.40 21.26 -16.33
N ALA A 76 -25.82 22.29 -17.06
CA ALA A 76 -26.45 22.19 -18.37
C ALA A 76 -25.87 23.27 -19.30
N ARG A 77 -26.04 23.09 -20.61
CA ARG A 77 -25.50 24.00 -21.62
C ARG A 77 -26.60 24.43 -22.57
N ILE A 78 -26.69 25.73 -22.81
CA ILE A 78 -27.54 26.32 -23.84
C ILE A 78 -26.64 27.17 -24.74
N GLY A 79 -26.54 26.78 -26.01
CA GLY A 79 -25.63 27.42 -26.98
C GLY A 79 -24.17 27.39 -26.51
N ARG A 80 -23.59 28.57 -26.28
CA ARG A 80 -22.20 28.71 -25.80
C ARG A 80 -22.08 28.75 -24.28
N SER A 81 -23.15 29.09 -23.57
CA SER A 81 -23.16 29.30 -22.12
C SER A 81 -23.32 27.99 -21.36
N VAL A 82 -22.62 27.87 -20.24
CA VAL A 82 -22.77 26.77 -19.29
C VAL A 82 -23.40 27.31 -18.02
N TYR A 83 -24.48 26.66 -17.61
CA TYR A 83 -25.21 26.94 -16.39
C TYR A 83 -24.86 25.87 -15.36
N PHE A 84 -24.73 26.28 -14.10
CA PHE A 84 -24.34 25.41 -13.00
C PHE A 84 -25.38 25.49 -11.88
N GLY A 85 -25.87 24.34 -11.44
CA GLY A 85 -26.69 24.22 -10.25
C GLY A 85 -25.82 24.09 -9.01
N THR A 86 -26.12 24.87 -7.98
CA THR A 86 -25.32 24.92 -6.74
C THR A 86 -26.12 24.50 -5.52
N GLY A 87 -25.42 24.29 -4.40
CA GLY A 87 -26.02 24.03 -3.10
C GLY A 87 -25.39 24.90 -2.01
N LYS A 88 -26.23 25.34 -1.06
CA LYS A 88 -25.90 26.24 0.05
C LYS A 88 -25.04 27.44 -0.42
N PRO A 89 -25.65 28.41 -1.13
CA PRO A 89 -27.07 28.52 -1.50
C PRO A 89 -27.49 27.73 -2.75
N ALA A 90 -28.78 27.44 -2.86
CA ALA A 90 -29.38 26.82 -4.05
C ALA A 90 -29.58 27.85 -5.18
N ARG A 91 -28.69 27.82 -6.17
CA ARG A 91 -28.71 28.78 -7.29
C ARG A 91 -28.49 28.11 -8.61
N ILE A 92 -28.89 28.81 -9.67
CA ILE A 92 -28.34 28.61 -11.01
C ILE A 92 -27.41 29.78 -11.26
N ILE A 93 -26.16 29.46 -11.56
CA ILE A 93 -25.15 30.45 -11.93
C ILE A 93 -24.63 30.19 -13.33
N THR A 94 -24.12 31.22 -13.99
CA THR A 94 -23.38 31.12 -15.25
C THR A 94 -22.09 31.92 -15.12
N VAL A 95 -21.12 31.63 -16.00
CA VAL A 95 -19.82 32.31 -16.00
C VAL A 95 -19.57 32.97 -17.34
N ALA A 96 -19.36 34.29 -17.32
CA ALA A 96 -18.89 35.06 -18.46
C ALA A 96 -17.50 35.64 -18.12
N GLY A 97 -16.46 35.23 -18.86
CA GLY A 97 -15.07 35.57 -18.49
C GLY A 97 -14.70 35.03 -17.10
N ASN A 98 -14.29 35.89 -16.16
CA ASN A 98 -14.06 35.49 -14.77
C ASN A 98 -15.21 35.88 -13.82
N LYS A 99 -16.32 36.38 -14.37
CA LYS A 99 -17.46 36.87 -13.58
C LYS A 99 -18.51 35.78 -13.44
N VAL A 100 -18.90 35.52 -12.19
CA VAL A 100 -20.05 34.68 -11.86
C VAL A 100 -21.31 35.54 -11.86
N ASN A 101 -22.30 35.13 -12.63
CA ASN A 101 -23.62 35.76 -12.67
C ASN A 101 -24.65 34.79 -12.11
N VAL A 102 -25.46 35.25 -11.15
CA VAL A 102 -26.60 34.48 -10.62
C VAL A 102 -27.76 34.65 -11.59
N VAL A 103 -28.24 33.53 -12.14
CA VAL A 103 -29.38 33.48 -13.06
C VAL A 103 -30.68 33.31 -12.28
N ALA A 104 -30.67 32.42 -11.28
CA ALA A 104 -31.81 32.11 -10.43
C ALA A 104 -31.33 31.84 -9.01
N ASP A 105 -32.04 32.35 -8.00
CA ASP A 105 -31.69 32.19 -6.58
C ASP A 105 -32.86 31.66 -5.77
N PHE A 106 -32.89 30.33 -5.58
CA PHE A 106 -33.94 29.64 -4.84
C PHE A 106 -33.75 29.76 -3.32
N ASP A 107 -32.59 30.24 -2.87
CA ASP A 107 -32.28 30.36 -1.44
C ASP A 107 -32.97 31.57 -0.82
N LYS A 108 -33.12 32.68 -1.59
CA LYS A 108 -33.76 33.93 -1.14
C LYS A 108 -35.15 33.73 -0.57
N ASN A 109 -35.93 32.85 -1.18
CA ASN A 109 -37.30 32.54 -0.77
C ASN A 109 -37.38 31.25 0.05
N LYS A 110 -36.23 30.65 0.42
CA LYS A 110 -36.13 29.32 1.04
C LYS A 110 -36.84 28.22 0.23
N ASP A 111 -36.91 28.40 -1.10
CA ASP A 111 -37.57 27.47 -2.04
C ASP A 111 -36.81 26.15 -2.19
N ALA A 112 -35.48 26.20 -2.05
CA ALA A 112 -34.60 25.04 -2.16
C ALA A 112 -33.26 25.25 -1.44
N VAL A 113 -32.59 24.14 -1.12
CA VAL A 113 -31.23 24.11 -0.55
C VAL A 113 -30.17 23.54 -1.50
N LEU A 114 -30.60 22.90 -2.60
CA LEU A 114 -29.73 22.34 -3.64
C LEU A 114 -30.47 22.23 -4.98
N VAL A 115 -29.76 22.56 -6.06
CA VAL A 115 -30.14 22.16 -7.44
C VAL A 115 -29.52 20.81 -7.76
N THR A 116 -30.32 19.74 -7.77
CA THR A 116 -29.84 18.34 -7.81
C THR A 116 -29.60 17.83 -9.23
N ALA A 117 -30.35 18.30 -10.22
CA ALA A 117 -30.18 17.94 -11.62
C ALA A 117 -30.64 19.09 -12.52
N MET A 118 -30.03 19.20 -13.70
CA MET A 118 -30.37 20.24 -14.67
C MET A 118 -30.10 19.75 -16.09
N ILE A 119 -31.01 20.06 -17.01
CA ILE A 119 -30.86 19.78 -18.44
C ILE A 119 -31.39 20.95 -19.28
N ALA A 120 -30.81 21.18 -20.45
CA ALA A 120 -31.29 22.18 -21.39
C ALA A 120 -32.51 21.66 -22.15
N ALA A 121 -33.56 22.48 -22.22
CA ALA A 121 -34.74 22.22 -23.02
C ALA A 121 -34.53 22.64 -24.48
N PRO A 122 -35.17 21.98 -25.46
CA PRO A 122 -35.08 22.35 -26.88
C PRO A 122 -35.51 23.80 -27.16
N ASN A 123 -36.39 24.37 -26.34
CA ASN A 123 -36.87 25.75 -26.43
C ASN A 123 -35.88 26.79 -25.86
N GLY A 124 -34.67 26.39 -25.47
CA GLY A 124 -33.66 27.29 -24.91
C GLY A 124 -33.82 27.62 -23.42
N LYS A 125 -34.75 26.96 -22.71
CA LYS A 125 -34.90 27.08 -21.25
C LYS A 125 -34.13 25.99 -20.51
N LEU A 126 -34.12 26.06 -19.18
CA LEU A 126 -33.54 25.04 -18.30
C LEU A 126 -34.65 24.26 -17.60
N ILE A 127 -34.57 22.93 -17.60
CA ILE A 127 -35.34 22.09 -16.70
C ILE A 127 -34.48 21.74 -15.50
N VAL A 128 -35.00 22.02 -14.32
CA VAL A 128 -34.23 22.09 -13.08
C VAL A 128 -34.94 21.30 -12.01
N ALA A 129 -34.21 20.40 -11.37
CA ALA A 129 -34.67 19.69 -10.20
C ALA A 129 -34.08 20.30 -8.93
N THR A 130 -34.90 20.48 -7.91
CA THR A 130 -34.49 21.05 -6.63
C THR A 130 -34.81 20.13 -5.45
N MET A 131 -34.16 20.40 -4.32
CA MET A 131 -34.40 19.73 -3.04
C MET A 131 -34.59 20.79 -1.93
N PRO A 132 -35.52 20.59 -0.97
CA PRO A 132 -36.39 19.42 -0.78
C PRO A 132 -37.54 19.30 -1.82
N ASP A 133 -38.38 18.27 -1.65
CA ASP A 133 -39.70 18.10 -2.29
C ASP A 133 -39.76 17.64 -3.75
N ALA A 134 -38.66 17.18 -4.33
CA ALA A 134 -38.67 16.57 -5.67
C ALA A 134 -39.41 17.43 -6.72
N ARG A 135 -39.17 18.75 -6.68
CA ARG A 135 -39.78 19.72 -7.59
C ARG A 135 -39.03 19.77 -8.91
N LEU A 136 -39.77 19.86 -10.01
CA LEU A 136 -39.25 20.09 -11.35
C LEU A 136 -39.72 21.47 -11.82
N LEU A 137 -38.76 22.33 -12.15
CA LEU A 137 -38.98 23.71 -12.54
C LEU A 137 -38.54 23.92 -13.99
N GLU A 138 -39.24 24.80 -14.70
CA GLU A 138 -38.75 25.40 -15.94
C GLU A 138 -38.23 26.80 -15.62
N VAL A 139 -36.95 27.04 -15.88
CA VAL A 139 -36.29 28.33 -15.66
C VAL A 139 -35.94 28.95 -17.00
N ASP A 140 -36.36 30.20 -17.20
CA ASP A 140 -35.89 31.01 -18.30
C ASP A 140 -34.53 31.63 -17.94
N PRO A 141 -33.42 31.22 -18.61
CA PRO A 141 -32.10 31.72 -18.27
C PRO A 141 -31.88 33.19 -18.64
N ALA A 142 -32.74 33.80 -19.47
CA ALA A 142 -32.62 35.21 -19.85
C ALA A 142 -33.19 36.13 -18.77
N SER A 143 -34.38 35.83 -18.26
CA SER A 143 -35.04 36.63 -17.23
C SER A 143 -34.77 36.17 -15.79
N GLY A 144 -34.30 34.93 -15.62
CA GLY A 144 -34.16 34.29 -14.30
C GLY A 144 -35.49 33.84 -13.68
N LYS A 145 -36.63 34.12 -14.35
CA LYS A 145 -37.95 33.71 -13.89
C LYS A 145 -38.13 32.21 -14.05
N TRP A 146 -38.91 31.62 -13.16
CA TRP A 146 -39.20 30.18 -13.19
C TRP A 146 -40.66 29.88 -12.89
N ARG A 147 -41.10 28.69 -13.32
CA ARG A 147 -42.39 28.10 -12.95
C ARG A 147 -42.23 26.64 -12.60
N GLU A 148 -43.10 26.13 -11.74
CA GLU A 148 -43.17 24.70 -11.43
C GLU A 148 -43.82 23.95 -12.61
N LEU A 149 -43.12 22.96 -13.16
CA LEU A 149 -43.66 22.07 -14.19
C LEU A 149 -44.39 20.88 -13.58
N ALA A 150 -43.82 20.34 -12.50
CA ALA A 150 -44.40 19.22 -11.77
C ALA A 150 -43.71 19.00 -10.42
N ARG A 151 -44.36 18.20 -9.58
CA ARG A 151 -43.80 17.63 -8.35
C ARG A 151 -44.01 16.13 -8.37
N LEU A 152 -42.97 15.35 -8.08
CA LEU A 152 -43.11 13.89 -8.09
C LEU A 152 -43.84 13.39 -6.84
N PRO A 153 -44.91 12.59 -6.98
CA PRO A 153 -45.63 12.06 -5.83
C PRO A 153 -44.77 11.03 -5.09
N LYS A 154 -44.74 11.11 -3.75
CA LYS A 154 -44.04 10.19 -2.83
C LYS A 154 -42.50 10.14 -2.95
N ALA A 155 -41.92 10.69 -4.00
CA ALA A 155 -40.47 10.79 -4.17
C ALA A 155 -39.91 11.87 -3.24
N LYS A 156 -38.78 11.59 -2.60
CA LYS A 156 -38.05 12.59 -1.79
C LYS A 156 -37.08 13.41 -2.62
N HIS A 157 -36.58 12.82 -3.72
CA HIS A 157 -35.53 13.40 -4.53
C HIS A 157 -35.77 13.15 -6.03
N ILE A 158 -35.29 14.09 -6.84
CA ILE A 158 -35.02 13.90 -8.27
C ILE A 158 -33.50 13.94 -8.45
N TRP A 159 -32.94 12.89 -9.04
CA TRP A 159 -31.48 12.76 -9.21
C TRP A 159 -31.00 12.91 -10.65
N SER A 160 -31.85 12.55 -11.61
CA SER A 160 -31.45 12.48 -13.00
C SER A 160 -32.58 12.90 -13.94
N LEU A 161 -32.19 13.54 -15.04
CA LEU A 161 -33.08 14.07 -16.06
C LEU A 161 -32.54 13.67 -17.43
N ALA A 162 -33.44 13.28 -18.34
CA ALA A 162 -33.13 13.10 -19.75
C ALA A 162 -34.33 13.50 -20.60
N TYR A 163 -34.10 14.13 -21.74
CA TYR A 163 -35.15 14.30 -22.74
C TYR A 163 -35.29 13.05 -23.59
N ASP A 164 -36.50 12.76 -24.06
CA ASP A 164 -36.66 11.86 -25.19
C ASP A 164 -36.02 12.45 -26.46
N ARG A 165 -35.80 11.61 -27.47
CA ARG A 165 -35.10 12.03 -28.69
C ARG A 165 -35.81 13.19 -29.43
N ARG A 166 -37.13 13.30 -29.26
CA ARG A 166 -37.97 14.34 -29.89
C ARG A 166 -38.06 15.62 -29.06
N GLY A 167 -37.59 15.61 -27.80
CA GLY A 167 -37.72 16.74 -26.89
C GLY A 167 -39.15 17.01 -26.39
N ALA A 168 -40.08 16.09 -26.63
CA ALA A 168 -41.48 16.22 -26.26
C ALA A 168 -41.75 15.86 -24.80
N ARG A 169 -40.87 15.06 -24.18
CA ARG A 169 -41.03 14.57 -22.80
C ARG A 169 -39.72 14.55 -22.04
N VAL A 170 -39.80 14.87 -20.76
CA VAL A 170 -38.70 14.72 -19.81
C VAL A 170 -38.88 13.42 -19.03
N TYR A 171 -37.88 12.55 -19.08
CA TYR A 171 -37.70 11.44 -18.16
C TYR A 171 -37.07 11.94 -16.87
N VAL A 172 -37.65 11.55 -15.74
CA VAL A 172 -37.23 11.97 -14.40
C VAL A 172 -36.97 10.76 -13.53
N GLY A 173 -35.71 10.61 -13.10
CA GLY A 173 -35.27 9.55 -12.18
C GLY A 173 -35.39 10.00 -10.74
N SER A 174 -36.19 9.29 -9.95
CA SER A 174 -36.49 9.61 -8.56
C SER A 174 -35.64 8.85 -7.55
N GLY A 175 -35.68 9.31 -6.29
CA GLY A 175 -35.07 8.65 -5.15
C GLY A 175 -36.01 8.55 -3.94
N SER A 176 -35.93 7.40 -3.25
CA SER A 176 -36.77 6.98 -2.12
C SER A 176 -38.27 7.17 -2.44
N PRO A 177 -38.85 6.39 -3.39
CA PRO A 177 -38.29 5.23 -4.09
C PRO A 177 -37.67 5.53 -5.48
N GLY A 178 -36.93 4.56 -6.04
CA GLY A 178 -36.28 4.64 -7.34
C GLY A 178 -37.22 4.31 -8.49
N LYS A 179 -37.75 5.33 -9.15
CA LYS A 179 -38.68 5.20 -10.27
C LYS A 179 -38.29 6.14 -11.40
N VAL A 180 -38.79 5.84 -12.59
CA VAL A 180 -38.72 6.74 -13.74
C VAL A 180 -40.11 7.24 -14.05
N PHE A 181 -40.28 8.56 -14.02
CA PHE A 181 -41.49 9.24 -14.48
C PHE A 181 -41.25 9.89 -15.84
N THR A 182 -42.33 10.09 -16.59
CA THR A 182 -42.34 10.96 -17.76
C THR A 182 -43.26 12.15 -17.50
N ILE A 183 -42.82 13.33 -17.92
CA ILE A 183 -43.57 14.58 -17.86
C ILE A 183 -43.55 15.22 -19.25
N PRO A 184 -44.70 15.68 -19.80
CA PRO A 184 -44.71 16.45 -21.05
C PRO A 184 -43.83 17.70 -20.92
N ALA A 185 -43.12 18.07 -21.99
CA ALA A 185 -42.26 19.27 -21.98
C ALA A 185 -43.06 20.57 -21.72
N SER A 186 -44.36 20.57 -22.01
CA SER A 186 -45.30 21.65 -21.71
C SER A 186 -45.67 21.78 -20.21
N GLY A 187 -45.30 20.80 -19.39
CA GLY A 187 -45.80 20.63 -18.02
C GLY A 187 -47.01 19.71 -17.95
N GLY A 188 -47.33 19.23 -16.74
CA GLY A 188 -48.47 18.35 -16.48
C GLY A 188 -48.20 17.26 -15.46
N LYS A 189 -49.19 16.37 -15.27
CA LYS A 189 -49.12 15.30 -14.26
C LYS A 189 -48.00 14.29 -14.58
N PRO A 190 -47.06 14.03 -13.65
CA PRO A 190 -46.07 12.97 -13.81
C PRO A 190 -46.74 11.61 -14.01
N THR A 191 -46.30 10.87 -15.03
CA THR A 191 -46.77 9.52 -15.31
C THR A 191 -45.64 8.53 -15.04
N LEU A 192 -45.90 7.47 -14.28
CA LEU A 192 -44.93 6.40 -14.06
C LEU A 192 -44.58 5.74 -15.40
N TYR A 193 -43.29 5.70 -15.72
CA TYR A 193 -42.77 5.10 -16.95
C TYR A 193 -42.11 3.75 -16.69
N TYR A 194 -41.33 3.65 -15.61
CA TYR A 194 -40.70 2.40 -15.17
C TYR A 194 -40.54 2.41 -13.65
N ASP A 195 -40.89 1.29 -13.01
CA ASP A 195 -40.71 1.08 -11.57
C ASP A 195 -39.49 0.17 -11.38
N THR A 196 -38.45 0.68 -10.73
CA THR A 196 -37.28 -0.16 -10.42
C THR A 196 -37.53 -0.85 -9.08
N ALA A 197 -36.87 -1.99 -8.84
CA ALA A 197 -36.86 -2.62 -7.52
C ALA A 197 -35.91 -1.92 -6.53
N GLU A 198 -35.31 -0.79 -6.91
CA GLU A 198 -34.18 -0.15 -6.23
C GLU A 198 -34.60 1.17 -5.57
N HIS A 199 -33.85 1.66 -4.58
CA HIS A 199 -34.21 2.86 -3.84
C HIS A 199 -33.99 4.16 -4.62
N HIS A 200 -33.08 4.18 -5.61
CA HIS A 200 -32.78 5.39 -6.38
C HIS A 200 -32.45 5.10 -7.85
N VAL A 201 -32.88 6.01 -8.73
CA VAL A 201 -32.45 6.12 -10.12
C VAL A 201 -31.47 7.29 -10.23
N LEU A 202 -30.17 7.00 -10.33
CA LEU A 202 -29.11 8.00 -10.20
C LEU A 202 -28.68 8.59 -11.54
N SER A 203 -28.90 7.86 -12.65
CA SER A 203 -28.51 8.32 -13.97
C SER A 203 -29.51 7.88 -15.03
N LEU A 204 -29.72 8.78 -16.00
CA LEU A 204 -30.55 8.57 -17.18
C LEU A 204 -29.77 9.00 -18.42
N ALA A 205 -29.82 8.20 -19.48
CA ALA A 205 -29.25 8.56 -20.77
C ALA A 205 -30.10 7.99 -21.91
N ILE A 206 -30.06 8.60 -23.09
CA ILE A 206 -30.69 8.07 -24.29
C ILE A 206 -29.61 7.40 -25.14
N ASP A 207 -29.84 6.15 -25.54
CA ASP A 207 -28.93 5.44 -26.42
C ASP A 207 -29.10 5.82 -27.90
N GLY A 208 -28.22 5.30 -28.78
CA GLY A 208 -28.25 5.60 -30.21
C GLY A 208 -29.57 5.23 -30.90
N ALA A 209 -30.30 4.24 -30.37
CA ALA A 209 -31.60 3.80 -30.84
C ALA A 209 -32.77 4.59 -30.24
N GLY A 210 -32.50 5.59 -29.39
CA GLY A 210 -33.53 6.40 -28.75
C GLY A 210 -34.17 5.73 -27.53
N LYS A 211 -33.60 4.62 -27.02
CA LYS A 211 -34.10 3.95 -25.82
C LYS A 211 -33.48 4.56 -24.57
N LEU A 212 -34.25 4.55 -23.48
CA LEU A 212 -33.81 5.09 -22.20
C LEU A 212 -32.95 4.08 -21.45
N LEU A 213 -31.74 4.48 -21.10
CA LEU A 213 -30.87 3.80 -20.15
C LEU A 213 -31.10 4.35 -18.75
N VAL A 214 -31.15 3.46 -17.76
CA VAL A 214 -31.44 3.78 -16.36
C VAL A 214 -30.36 3.13 -15.50
N GLY A 215 -29.56 3.95 -14.80
CA GLY A 215 -28.58 3.48 -13.83
C GLY A 215 -29.13 3.52 -12.41
N SER A 216 -29.12 2.39 -11.72
CA SER A 216 -29.71 2.25 -10.39
C SER A 216 -28.72 2.36 -9.23
N ASN A 217 -29.27 2.61 -8.04
CA ASN A 217 -28.61 2.38 -6.76
C ASN A 217 -28.92 0.96 -6.24
N ASP A 218 -28.36 0.57 -5.09
CA ASP A 218 -28.38 -0.75 -4.45
C ASP A 218 -27.68 -1.85 -5.25
N LYS A 219 -28.32 -2.41 -6.28
CA LYS A 219 -27.73 -3.51 -7.07
C LYS A 219 -26.84 -3.05 -8.22
N ALA A 220 -26.74 -1.73 -8.46
CA ALA A 220 -25.93 -1.16 -9.53
C ALA A 220 -26.20 -1.79 -10.90
N ILE A 221 -27.45 -1.73 -11.36
CA ILE A 221 -27.87 -2.30 -12.64
C ILE A 221 -28.04 -1.17 -13.66
N ILE A 222 -27.63 -1.41 -14.91
CA ILE A 222 -28.03 -0.61 -16.07
C ILE A 222 -29.21 -1.30 -16.72
N TYR A 223 -30.37 -0.67 -16.68
CA TYR A 223 -31.55 -1.12 -17.43
C TYR A 223 -31.65 -0.37 -18.75
N ARG A 224 -32.11 -1.05 -19.79
CA ARG A 224 -32.60 -0.44 -21.04
C ARG A 224 -34.12 -0.57 -21.05
N VAL A 225 -34.84 0.54 -20.93
CA VAL A 225 -36.29 0.57 -20.99
C VAL A 225 -36.73 0.49 -22.45
N VAL A 226 -37.36 -0.63 -22.81
CA VAL A 226 -37.76 -0.94 -24.19
C VAL A 226 -39.16 -0.43 -24.52
N ALA A 227 -40.05 -0.38 -23.50
CA ALA A 227 -41.39 0.19 -23.52
C ALA A 227 -41.83 0.58 -22.10
N LYS A 228 -42.98 1.26 -21.94
CA LYS A 228 -43.53 1.60 -20.63
C LYS A 228 -43.69 0.33 -19.78
N GLY A 229 -43.14 0.34 -18.57
CA GLY A 229 -43.16 -0.79 -17.63
C GLY A 229 -42.29 -1.98 -18.03
N LYS A 230 -41.59 -1.95 -19.17
CA LYS A 230 -40.78 -3.06 -19.67
C LYS A 230 -39.34 -2.62 -19.88
N ALA A 231 -38.40 -3.28 -19.20
CA ALA A 231 -36.97 -3.04 -19.37
C ALA A 231 -36.20 -4.37 -19.41
N THR A 232 -35.04 -4.34 -20.05
CA THR A 232 -34.05 -5.41 -20.02
C THR A 232 -32.85 -4.95 -19.20
N ALA A 233 -32.33 -5.79 -18.30
CA ALA A 233 -31.04 -5.52 -17.67
C ALA A 233 -29.94 -5.62 -18.74
N LEU A 234 -29.30 -4.50 -19.04
CA LEU A 234 -28.18 -4.43 -19.98
C LEU A 234 -26.90 -4.93 -19.31
N HIS A 235 -26.69 -4.57 -18.04
CA HIS A 235 -25.57 -5.08 -17.25
C HIS A 235 -25.82 -4.97 -15.75
N ASP A 236 -25.36 -5.98 -15.00
CA ASP A 236 -25.38 -6.05 -13.54
C ASP A 236 -23.92 -6.01 -13.03
N PHE A 237 -23.65 -5.19 -12.01
CA PHE A 237 -22.33 -5.03 -11.40
C PHE A 237 -22.36 -5.47 -9.93
N ASP A 238 -21.31 -6.14 -9.42
CA ASP A 238 -21.12 -6.36 -7.98
C ASP A 238 -20.63 -5.07 -7.30
N ALA A 239 -21.53 -4.09 -7.27
CA ALA A 239 -21.32 -2.73 -6.81
C ALA A 239 -22.59 -2.21 -6.08
N THR A 240 -22.59 -0.93 -5.70
CA THR A 240 -23.71 -0.29 -4.97
C THR A 240 -24.46 0.74 -5.79
N GLU A 241 -23.85 1.27 -6.86
CA GLU A 241 -24.53 2.20 -7.77
C GLU A 241 -23.91 2.26 -9.16
N VAL A 242 -24.75 2.54 -10.15
CA VAL A 242 -24.37 3.15 -11.42
C VAL A 242 -24.60 4.66 -11.30
N ARG A 243 -23.54 5.38 -10.96
CA ARG A 243 -23.56 6.81 -10.67
C ARG A 243 -23.93 7.66 -11.89
N ASP A 244 -23.33 7.36 -13.02
CA ASP A 244 -23.51 8.14 -14.23
C ASP A 244 -23.31 7.32 -15.50
N ILE A 245 -24.04 7.68 -16.55
CA ILE A 245 -24.03 7.02 -17.85
C ILE A 245 -23.91 8.08 -18.94
N VAL A 246 -22.96 7.90 -19.85
CA VAL A 246 -22.89 8.71 -21.07
C VAL A 246 -22.79 7.80 -22.28
N VAL A 247 -23.46 8.20 -23.37
CA VAL A 247 -23.49 7.45 -24.63
C VAL A 247 -22.80 8.27 -25.71
N THR A 248 -21.82 7.67 -26.37
CA THR A 248 -21.13 8.30 -27.50
C THR A 248 -22.00 8.25 -28.76
N LYS A 249 -21.66 9.08 -29.76
CA LYS A 249 -22.34 9.07 -31.07
C LYS A 249 -22.28 7.71 -31.78
N THR A 250 -21.28 6.87 -31.46
CA THR A 250 -21.14 5.53 -32.04
C THR A 250 -21.92 4.46 -31.26
N GLY A 251 -22.78 4.84 -30.31
CA GLY A 251 -23.57 3.92 -29.49
C GLY A 251 -22.81 3.24 -28.34
N ARG A 252 -21.53 3.55 -28.12
CA ARG A 252 -20.78 3.02 -26.95
C ARG A 252 -21.27 3.69 -25.68
N ILE A 253 -21.48 2.89 -24.65
CA ILE A 253 -21.93 3.33 -23.34
C ILE A 253 -20.72 3.35 -22.39
N TYR A 254 -20.59 4.42 -21.62
CA TYR A 254 -19.62 4.51 -20.53
C TYR A 254 -20.38 4.68 -19.23
N ALA A 255 -19.99 3.90 -18.22
CA ALA A 255 -20.66 3.85 -16.94
C ALA A 255 -19.67 4.06 -15.78
N ALA A 256 -19.98 5.04 -14.94
CA ALA A 256 -19.31 5.25 -13.66
C ALA A 256 -20.01 4.39 -12.61
N VAL A 257 -19.31 3.37 -12.11
CA VAL A 257 -19.87 2.38 -11.18
C VAL A 257 -19.12 2.47 -9.86
N ASN A 258 -19.83 2.56 -8.74
CA ASN A 258 -19.23 2.69 -7.42
C ASN A 258 -19.72 1.62 -6.44
N LYS A 259 -18.84 1.23 -5.54
CA LYS A 259 -19.09 0.30 -4.43
C LYS A 259 -18.69 0.96 -3.12
N PHE A 260 -19.67 1.36 -2.33
CA PHE A 260 -19.45 1.94 -1.02
C PHE A 260 -19.51 0.89 0.10
N ARG A 261 -18.71 1.09 1.15
CA ARG A 261 -18.88 0.32 2.39
C ARG A 261 -20.06 0.90 3.17
N ARG A 262 -20.80 0.02 3.86
CA ARG A 262 -22.04 0.30 4.61
C ARG A 262 -21.98 1.42 5.69
N LYS A 263 -20.84 2.10 5.89
CA LYS A 263 -20.57 3.04 7.01
C LYS A 263 -20.14 4.46 6.58
N THR A 264 -20.43 4.93 5.37
CA THR A 264 -19.97 6.29 4.96
C THR A 264 -21.04 7.37 5.20
N GLY A 265 -20.92 8.11 6.31
CA GLY A 265 -21.70 9.34 6.56
C GLY A 265 -21.33 10.50 5.64
N GLY A 266 -22.20 11.51 5.50
CA GLY A 266 -21.85 12.84 4.95
C GLY A 266 -22.58 13.33 3.69
N LEU A 267 -23.62 12.65 3.20
CA LEU A 267 -24.64 13.21 2.29
C LEU A 267 -26.03 12.80 2.86
N PRO A 268 -27.19 13.35 2.39
CA PRO A 268 -28.51 12.94 2.89
C PRO A 268 -28.56 11.42 3.00
N ARG A 269 -29.08 10.89 4.13
CA ARG A 269 -29.06 9.44 4.45
C ARG A 269 -29.63 8.65 3.27
N TYR A 270 -28.76 8.17 2.39
CA TYR A 270 -29.10 7.18 1.38
C TYR A 270 -29.42 5.89 2.13
N ASP A 271 -30.51 5.24 1.77
CA ASP A 271 -30.89 3.95 2.32
C ASP A 271 -29.74 2.94 2.12
N ARG A 272 -29.66 1.92 2.98
CA ARG A 272 -28.49 1.02 3.04
C ARG A 272 -28.38 0.19 1.74
N PRO A 273 -27.27 0.28 0.97
CA PRO A 273 -27.14 -0.51 -0.24
C PRO A 273 -27.03 -1.99 0.06
N THR A 274 -27.71 -2.81 -0.76
CA THR A 274 -27.52 -4.27 -0.78
C THR A 274 -26.25 -4.62 -1.58
N LYS A 275 -25.70 -5.83 -1.39
CA LYS A 275 -24.52 -6.28 -2.15
C LYS A 275 -24.98 -6.80 -3.52
N GLY A 276 -24.48 -6.23 -4.62
CA GLY A 276 -24.70 -6.76 -5.96
C GLY A 276 -24.05 -8.13 -6.20
N SER A 277 -24.57 -8.89 -7.16
CA SER A 277 -24.05 -10.22 -7.56
C SER A 277 -23.38 -10.24 -8.93
N GLY A 278 -23.39 -9.12 -9.66
CA GLY A 278 -22.91 -9.01 -11.03
C GLY A 278 -21.39 -8.90 -11.19
N THR A 279 -20.95 -8.25 -12.28
CA THR A 279 -19.53 -8.12 -12.64
C THR A 279 -18.73 -7.41 -11.55
N ALA A 280 -17.72 -8.10 -11.01
CA ALA A 280 -16.85 -7.55 -9.96
C ALA A 280 -15.77 -6.60 -10.51
N MET A 281 -15.52 -5.52 -9.77
CA MET A 281 -14.40 -4.62 -10.06
C MET A 281 -13.06 -5.35 -9.88
N LYS A 282 -12.20 -5.27 -10.89
CA LYS A 282 -10.85 -5.83 -10.86
C LYS A 282 -9.89 -4.79 -10.30
N ASP A 283 -9.46 -4.96 -9.05
CA ASP A 283 -8.30 -4.24 -8.52
C ASP A 283 -7.04 -4.88 -9.11
N GLY A 284 -6.24 -4.14 -9.88
CA GLY A 284 -5.02 -4.67 -10.52
C GLY A 284 -4.16 -5.50 -9.55
N LYS A 285 -3.76 -6.71 -9.95
CA LYS A 285 -3.10 -7.73 -9.09
C LYS A 285 -1.93 -7.12 -8.30
N SER A 286 -2.13 -6.84 -7.01
CA SER A 286 -1.05 -6.58 -6.05
C SER A 286 -0.90 -7.81 -5.16
N ARG A 287 0.18 -8.58 -5.33
CA ARG A 287 0.51 -9.76 -4.49
C ARG A 287 0.88 -9.41 -3.04
N ARG A 288 0.86 -8.13 -2.63
CA ARG A 288 1.05 -7.71 -1.24
C ARG A 288 -0.30 -7.33 -0.63
N LYS A 289 -0.68 -7.99 0.48
CA LYS A 289 -1.61 -7.43 1.47
C LYS A 289 -0.99 -6.15 2.01
N GLN A 290 -1.30 -5.02 1.39
CA GLN A 290 -0.91 -3.71 1.90
C GLN A 290 -1.87 -3.38 3.05
N HIS A 291 -1.36 -3.31 4.27
CA HIS A 291 -2.06 -2.66 5.37
C HIS A 291 -2.14 -1.17 5.04
N TYR A 292 -3.29 -0.74 4.55
CA TYR A 292 -3.52 0.65 4.17
C TYR A 292 -3.95 1.46 5.39
N ARG A 293 -3.27 2.58 5.64
CA ARG A 293 -3.73 3.57 6.62
C ARG A 293 -4.80 4.45 5.99
N GLU A 294 -5.84 4.77 6.75
CA GLU A 294 -6.93 5.69 6.38
C GLU A 294 -6.41 7.12 6.06
N SER A 295 -5.19 7.43 6.51
CA SER A 295 -4.47 8.70 6.29
C SER A 295 -4.12 9.04 4.83
N GLU A 296 -4.30 8.12 3.86
CA GLU A 296 -4.08 8.40 2.43
C GLU A 296 -5.27 9.10 1.74
N LEU A 297 -6.41 9.19 2.44
CA LEU A 297 -7.60 9.88 1.97
C LEU A 297 -7.57 11.34 2.41
N ARG A 298 -7.98 12.27 1.54
CA ARG A 298 -8.17 13.68 1.97
C ARG A 298 -9.25 13.71 3.07
N PRO A 299 -9.07 14.48 4.16
CA PRO A 299 -10.05 14.55 5.25
C PRO A 299 -11.49 14.71 4.75
N GLY A 300 -12.42 13.91 5.29
CA GLY A 300 -13.84 13.87 4.87
C GLY A 300 -14.17 12.95 3.69
N ALA A 301 -13.17 12.36 3.02
CA ALA A 301 -13.32 11.34 1.97
C ALA A 301 -14.13 10.13 2.41
N LYS A 302 -15.13 9.76 1.62
CA LYS A 302 -15.85 8.49 1.80
C LYS A 302 -14.97 7.33 1.31
N SER A 303 -14.89 6.27 2.11
CA SER A 303 -14.27 5.02 1.68
C SER A 303 -15.19 4.30 0.68
N GLY A 304 -14.74 4.20 -0.57
CA GLY A 304 -15.42 3.49 -1.65
C GLY A 304 -14.43 2.95 -2.68
N LYS A 305 -14.94 2.10 -3.56
CA LYS A 305 -14.27 1.69 -4.79
C LYS A 305 -15.06 2.21 -5.99
N GLY A 306 -14.38 2.70 -7.00
CA GLY A 306 -14.98 3.17 -8.24
C GLY A 306 -14.37 2.43 -9.42
N ALA A 307 -15.15 2.24 -10.49
CA ALA A 307 -14.66 1.75 -11.75
C ALA A 307 -15.37 2.44 -12.90
N LEU A 308 -14.61 2.73 -13.95
CA LEU A 308 -15.15 3.23 -15.21
C LEU A 308 -15.22 2.07 -16.18
N TYR A 309 -16.42 1.76 -16.65
CA TYR A 309 -16.66 0.70 -17.63
C TYR A 309 -17.01 1.28 -18.98
N ARG A 310 -16.59 0.57 -20.03
CA ARG A 310 -17.05 0.75 -21.40
C ARG A 310 -17.87 -0.48 -21.80
N ILE A 311 -19.05 -0.25 -22.34
CA ILE A 311 -19.93 -1.26 -22.89
C ILE A 311 -20.08 -0.96 -24.39
N GLU A 312 -19.62 -1.91 -25.21
CA GLU A 312 -19.72 -1.84 -26.66
C GLU A 312 -21.16 -2.13 -27.13
N PRO A 313 -21.55 -1.71 -28.35
CA PRO A 313 -22.90 -1.94 -28.86
C PRO A 313 -23.30 -3.42 -28.92
N ASP A 314 -22.32 -4.32 -29.06
CA ASP A 314 -22.47 -5.79 -29.04
C ASP A 314 -22.67 -6.36 -27.62
N GLY A 315 -22.63 -5.52 -26.58
CA GLY A 315 -22.78 -5.91 -25.18
C GLY A 315 -21.47 -6.26 -24.46
N ARG A 316 -20.32 -6.26 -25.15
CA ARG A 316 -19.02 -6.55 -24.53
C ARG A 316 -18.64 -5.45 -23.52
N VAL A 317 -18.26 -5.88 -22.33
CA VAL A 317 -17.93 -4.98 -21.21
C VAL A 317 -16.45 -5.02 -20.88
N GLU A 318 -15.85 -3.85 -20.72
CA GLU A 318 -14.45 -3.65 -20.37
C GLU A 318 -14.32 -2.65 -19.22
N GLN A 319 -13.52 -2.98 -18.22
CA GLN A 319 -13.13 -2.04 -17.16
C GLN A 319 -11.90 -1.25 -17.64
N LEU A 320 -12.02 0.08 -17.74
CA LEU A 320 -10.96 0.96 -18.23
C LEU A 320 -10.01 1.40 -17.11
N ILE A 321 -10.56 1.76 -15.96
CA ILE A 321 -9.80 2.16 -14.78
C ILE A 321 -10.59 1.82 -13.51
N SER A 322 -9.86 1.46 -12.46
CA SER A 322 -10.38 1.30 -11.10
C SER A 322 -9.78 2.36 -10.18
N LEU A 323 -10.60 2.84 -9.24
CA LEU A 323 -10.20 3.62 -8.07
C LEU A 323 -10.39 2.76 -6.83
N PRO A 324 -9.36 2.01 -6.37
CA PRO A 324 -9.51 1.10 -5.22
C PRO A 324 -9.80 1.83 -3.89
N LYS A 325 -9.51 3.14 -3.86
CA LYS A 325 -9.76 4.06 -2.74
C LYS A 325 -10.36 5.36 -3.26
N GLY A 326 -11.48 5.23 -3.97
CA GLY A 326 -12.18 6.38 -4.52
C GLY A 326 -13.47 6.01 -5.20
N TYR A 327 -14.14 6.98 -5.79
CA TYR A 327 -15.40 6.78 -6.49
C TYR A 327 -15.60 7.87 -7.52
N PHE A 328 -16.26 7.53 -8.62
CA PHE A 328 -16.61 8.49 -9.66
C PHE A 328 -17.90 9.23 -9.32
N THR A 329 -18.02 10.47 -9.75
CA THR A 329 -19.18 11.34 -9.45
C THR A 329 -19.95 11.76 -10.68
N ARG A 330 -19.25 12.00 -11.80
CA ARG A 330 -19.85 12.51 -13.04
C ARG A 330 -19.00 12.12 -14.25
N LEU A 331 -19.68 11.87 -15.36
CA LEU A 331 -19.11 11.67 -16.69
C LEU A 331 -19.50 12.82 -17.63
N GLY A 332 -18.66 13.07 -18.62
CA GLY A 332 -18.93 14.01 -19.71
C GLY A 332 -18.27 13.53 -21.01
N ILE A 333 -18.80 13.94 -22.16
CA ILE A 333 -18.24 13.60 -23.47
C ILE A 333 -17.91 14.90 -24.19
N ASP A 334 -16.66 15.06 -24.61
CA ASP A 334 -16.27 16.21 -25.42
C ASP A 334 -16.59 16.03 -26.91
N PRO A 335 -16.51 17.08 -27.75
CA PRO A 335 -16.82 16.97 -29.17
C PRO A 335 -15.93 15.98 -29.94
N GLN A 336 -14.74 15.69 -29.41
CA GLN A 336 -13.84 14.69 -29.97
C GLN A 336 -14.24 13.25 -29.57
N GLY A 337 -15.26 13.07 -28.74
CA GLY A 337 -15.73 11.78 -28.26
C GLY A 337 -14.85 11.18 -27.16
N ARG A 338 -14.02 12.00 -26.49
CA ARG A 338 -13.28 11.56 -25.30
C ARG A 338 -14.19 11.66 -24.09
N VAL A 339 -14.08 10.69 -23.19
CA VAL A 339 -14.89 10.63 -21.97
C VAL A 339 -14.12 11.25 -20.82
N TRP A 340 -14.72 12.19 -20.12
CA TRP A 340 -14.18 12.81 -18.92
C TRP A 340 -14.87 12.21 -17.71
N ALA A 341 -14.11 11.84 -16.68
CA ALA A 341 -14.64 11.21 -15.47
C ALA A 341 -14.12 11.93 -14.22
N ALA A 342 -15.04 12.47 -13.42
CA ALA A 342 -14.74 13.16 -12.17
C ALA A 342 -14.66 12.19 -10.99
N ASP A 343 -13.67 12.40 -10.12
CA ASP A 343 -13.47 11.65 -8.87
C ASP A 343 -13.87 12.46 -7.63
N GLY A 344 -14.66 11.83 -6.76
CA GLY A 344 -15.18 12.39 -5.52
C GLY A 344 -14.26 12.23 -4.30
N THR A 345 -13.03 11.75 -4.47
CA THR A 345 -12.12 11.40 -3.36
C THR A 345 -10.79 12.15 -3.39
N LYS A 346 -10.20 12.41 -4.56
CA LYS A 346 -8.97 13.19 -4.68
C LYS A 346 -9.15 14.47 -5.49
N GLY A 347 -10.36 14.77 -5.94
CA GLY A 347 -10.64 15.89 -6.83
C GLY A 347 -9.96 15.72 -8.19
N ARG A 348 -9.68 14.47 -8.58
CA ARG A 348 -9.07 14.18 -9.86
C ARG A 348 -10.12 14.15 -10.96
N VAL A 349 -9.68 14.45 -12.18
CA VAL A 349 -10.48 14.22 -13.38
C VAL A 349 -9.64 13.42 -14.37
N TYR A 350 -10.24 12.35 -14.88
CA TYR A 350 -9.64 11.45 -15.84
C TYR A 350 -10.21 11.71 -17.24
N ILE A 351 -9.40 11.50 -18.27
CA ILE A 351 -9.84 11.57 -19.67
C ILE A 351 -9.55 10.23 -20.34
N VAL A 352 -10.57 9.58 -20.88
CA VAL A 352 -10.46 8.37 -21.68
C VAL A 352 -10.46 8.74 -23.15
N ARG A 353 -9.39 8.35 -23.84
CA ARG A 353 -9.25 8.48 -25.30
C ARG A 353 -10.01 7.35 -26.02
N ARG A 354 -10.22 7.53 -27.33
CA ARG A 354 -10.90 6.53 -28.17
C ARG A 354 -10.15 5.19 -28.24
N ASP A 355 -8.83 5.23 -28.14
CA ASP A 355 -7.94 4.06 -28.12
C ASP A 355 -7.95 3.30 -26.78
N ARG A 356 -8.74 3.76 -25.80
CA ARG A 356 -8.87 3.29 -24.41
C ARG A 356 -7.85 3.83 -23.43
N THR A 357 -6.88 4.63 -23.87
CA THR A 357 -5.88 5.24 -22.98
C THR A 357 -6.58 6.13 -21.96
N VAL A 358 -6.29 5.92 -20.68
CA VAL A 358 -6.80 6.73 -19.56
C VAL A 358 -5.74 7.73 -19.14
N LEU A 359 -6.12 9.01 -19.02
CA LEU A 359 -5.23 10.08 -18.59
C LEU A 359 -5.70 10.63 -17.24
N THR A 360 -4.87 10.60 -16.20
CA THR A 360 -5.07 11.45 -15.01
C THR A 360 -4.76 12.89 -15.42
N ALA A 361 -5.79 13.70 -15.63
CA ALA A 361 -5.66 14.98 -16.33
C ALA A 361 -5.59 16.20 -15.42
N PHE A 362 -6.30 16.16 -14.30
CA PHE A 362 -6.34 17.25 -13.32
C PHE A 362 -6.33 16.66 -11.91
N ASP A 363 -5.67 17.36 -10.98
CA ASP A 363 -5.67 17.09 -9.54
C ASP A 363 -5.98 18.41 -8.83
N LEU A 364 -7.27 18.62 -8.52
CA LEU A 364 -7.80 19.88 -8.01
C LEU A 364 -7.52 20.03 -6.51
N LYS A 365 -7.66 21.27 -6.00
CA LYS A 365 -7.47 21.57 -4.58
C LYS A 365 -8.55 20.93 -3.72
N GLU A 366 -9.82 21.00 -4.16
CA GLU A 366 -10.94 20.38 -3.48
C GLU A 366 -10.91 18.87 -3.66
N ARG A 367 -11.43 18.14 -2.68
CA ARG A 367 -11.40 16.66 -2.68
C ARG A 367 -12.45 16.06 -3.60
N GLN A 368 -13.50 16.78 -3.96
CA GLN A 368 -14.57 16.25 -4.81
C GLN A 368 -14.66 17.04 -6.11
N ALA A 369 -14.39 16.42 -7.24
CA ALA A 369 -14.90 16.91 -8.51
C ALA A 369 -16.34 16.39 -8.66
N LEU A 370 -17.29 17.25 -9.03
CA LEU A 370 -18.73 16.92 -9.10
C LEU A 370 -19.33 17.20 -10.48
N VAL A 371 -18.75 18.12 -11.24
CA VAL A 371 -19.22 18.51 -12.57
C VAL A 371 -18.08 18.44 -13.57
N VAL A 372 -18.36 17.88 -14.76
CA VAL A 372 -17.50 17.99 -15.95
C VAL A 372 -18.34 18.51 -17.12
N ALA A 373 -18.32 19.83 -17.32
CA ALA A 373 -19.04 20.47 -18.41
C ALA A 373 -18.12 20.62 -19.61
N VAL A 374 -18.13 19.62 -20.51
CA VAL A 374 -17.18 19.51 -21.63
C VAL A 374 -17.90 19.50 -22.97
N ASN A 375 -18.08 20.67 -23.58
CA ASN A 375 -18.61 20.75 -24.95
C ASN A 375 -18.10 22.05 -25.62
N GLY A 376 -17.69 22.01 -26.87
CA GLY A 376 -17.10 23.16 -27.56
C GLY A 376 -15.78 23.67 -26.97
N LYS A 377 -15.54 25.00 -27.07
CA LYS A 377 -14.28 25.66 -26.66
C LYS A 377 -14.19 25.97 -25.16
N GLU A 378 -15.32 26.08 -24.46
CA GLU A 378 -15.35 26.37 -23.02
C GLU A 378 -15.66 25.09 -22.24
N GLN A 379 -14.79 24.77 -21.29
CA GLN A 379 -14.85 23.55 -20.51
C GLN A 379 -14.67 23.89 -19.04
N PHE A 380 -15.47 23.27 -18.17
CA PHE A 380 -15.46 23.57 -16.75
C PHE A 380 -15.47 22.32 -15.89
N ILE A 381 -14.84 22.42 -14.72
CA ILE A 381 -14.93 21.43 -13.65
C ILE A 381 -15.47 22.11 -12.41
N GLY A 382 -16.60 21.64 -11.89
CA GLY A 382 -17.17 22.11 -10.63
C GLY A 382 -16.84 21.13 -9.49
N THR A 383 -16.63 21.65 -8.29
CA THR A 383 -16.22 20.86 -7.13
C THR A 383 -17.21 20.93 -5.95
N GLY A 384 -17.09 19.95 -5.05
CA GLY A 384 -17.74 19.94 -3.74
C GLY A 384 -16.86 20.56 -2.66
N ASP A 385 -17.28 20.37 -1.40
CA ASP A 385 -16.67 20.91 -0.18
C ASP A 385 -16.71 22.45 -0.09
N ALA A 386 -15.94 23.14 -0.93
CA ALA A 386 -15.81 24.59 -0.98
C ALA A 386 -16.39 25.22 -2.27
N GLY A 387 -17.08 24.43 -3.10
CA GLY A 387 -17.80 24.90 -4.29
C GLY A 387 -16.94 25.62 -5.32
N GLY A 388 -15.71 25.16 -5.53
CA GLY A 388 -14.82 25.69 -6.56
C GLY A 388 -15.36 25.44 -7.98
N LEU A 389 -15.08 26.38 -8.88
CA LEU A 389 -15.39 26.25 -10.30
C LEU A 389 -14.12 26.55 -11.10
N TYR A 390 -13.70 25.62 -11.94
CA TYR A 390 -12.47 25.73 -12.71
C TYR A 390 -12.78 25.81 -14.19
N ARG A 391 -12.21 26.82 -14.85
CA ARG A 391 -12.19 26.94 -16.31
C ARG A 391 -10.97 26.21 -16.88
N ILE A 392 -11.19 25.33 -17.85
CA ILE A 392 -10.11 24.60 -18.52
C ILE A 392 -9.68 25.36 -19.78
N GLY A 393 -8.52 25.98 -19.69
CA GLY A 393 -7.92 26.78 -20.76
C GLY A 393 -7.07 25.97 -21.74
N GLY A 394 -6.19 26.67 -22.45
CA GLY A 394 -5.16 26.08 -23.30
C GLY A 394 -4.04 25.40 -22.51
N ALA A 395 -2.86 25.31 -23.11
CA ALA A 395 -1.72 24.64 -22.48
C ALA A 395 -1.34 25.24 -21.11
N ALA A 396 -0.88 24.38 -20.20
CA ALA A 396 -0.38 24.79 -18.90
C ALA A 396 0.87 25.66 -19.05
N LYS A 397 0.96 26.75 -18.28
CA LYS A 397 2.07 27.72 -18.37
C LYS A 397 3.38 27.16 -17.83
N ARG A 398 3.32 26.43 -16.71
CA ARG A 398 4.46 25.81 -16.03
C ARG A 398 4.11 24.37 -15.65
N PRO A 399 4.07 23.45 -16.63
CA PRO A 399 3.72 22.06 -16.36
C PRO A 399 4.80 21.42 -15.47
N ALA A 400 4.36 20.78 -14.39
CA ALA A 400 5.22 20.03 -13.50
C ALA A 400 4.59 18.71 -13.09
N TYR A 401 5.43 17.76 -12.74
CA TYR A 401 5.05 16.50 -12.12
C TYR A 401 5.85 16.35 -10.83
N LEU A 402 5.16 16.16 -9.71
CA LEU A 402 5.78 15.90 -8.43
C LEU A 402 5.68 14.40 -8.16
N SER A 403 6.80 13.76 -7.83
CA SER A 403 6.78 12.37 -7.38
C SER A 403 5.97 12.23 -6.08
N ASP A 404 5.60 10.99 -5.77
CA ASP A 404 5.27 10.65 -4.40
C ASP A 404 6.46 10.96 -3.46
N VAL A 405 6.19 11.07 -2.16
CA VAL A 405 7.25 11.20 -1.17
C VAL A 405 7.97 9.87 -1.04
N ILE A 406 9.27 9.87 -1.33
CA ILE A 406 10.13 8.70 -1.27
C ILE A 406 10.64 8.57 0.16
N ASP A 407 10.31 7.45 0.83
CA ASP A 407 10.77 7.09 2.17
C ASP A 407 11.97 6.14 2.10
N ALA A 408 13.17 6.65 2.41
CA ALA A 408 14.39 5.86 2.46
C ALA A 408 14.50 4.94 3.69
N LYS A 409 13.47 4.91 4.55
CA LYS A 409 13.37 4.19 5.84
C LYS A 409 14.27 4.74 6.94
N PHE A 410 15.51 5.07 6.59
CA PHE A 410 16.47 5.76 7.43
C PHE A 410 16.89 7.06 6.79
N ILE A 411 17.61 7.90 7.53
CA ILE A 411 18.25 9.08 6.97
C ILE A 411 19.17 8.63 5.82
N ALA A 412 19.11 9.29 4.67
CA ALA A 412 19.83 8.87 3.47
C ALA A 412 20.55 10.02 2.77
N ASP A 413 21.68 9.68 2.14
CA ASP A 413 22.38 10.54 1.19
C ASP A 413 21.77 10.33 -0.21
N TRP A 414 21.45 11.43 -0.89
CA TRP A 414 20.83 11.37 -2.22
C TRP A 414 21.88 11.32 -3.33
N GLY A 415 21.70 10.39 -4.25
CA GLY A 415 22.64 10.09 -5.31
C GLY A 415 22.28 10.73 -6.66
N THR A 416 22.73 10.07 -7.71
CA THR A 416 22.35 10.40 -9.09
C THR A 416 20.94 9.90 -9.35
N MET A 417 20.21 10.62 -10.19
CA MET A 417 18.93 10.20 -10.74
C MET A 417 19.06 10.08 -12.25
N THR A 418 18.72 8.93 -12.80
CA THR A 418 18.62 8.70 -14.25
C THR A 418 17.15 8.76 -14.65
N PHE A 419 16.84 9.27 -15.84
CA PHE A 419 15.46 9.34 -16.32
C PHE A 419 15.36 9.00 -17.80
N HIS A 420 14.22 8.47 -18.20
CA HIS A 420 13.91 8.23 -19.60
C HIS A 420 12.87 9.26 -20.04
N SER A 421 13.26 10.15 -20.95
CA SER A 421 12.36 11.13 -21.53
C SER A 421 12.67 11.42 -22.98
N THR A 422 11.63 11.73 -23.76
CA THR A 422 11.81 12.51 -24.99
C THR A 422 11.84 14.00 -24.62
N GLY A 423 12.62 14.79 -25.36
CA GLY A 423 12.82 16.20 -25.04
C GLY A 423 13.57 16.44 -23.72
N GLU A 424 13.70 17.72 -23.37
CA GLU A 424 14.41 18.19 -22.18
C GLU A 424 13.42 18.48 -21.03
N LEU A 425 13.79 18.03 -19.83
CA LEU A 425 13.09 18.29 -18.57
C LEU A 425 14.07 18.91 -17.58
N SER A 426 13.63 19.88 -16.78
CA SER A 426 14.37 20.30 -15.59
C SER A 426 13.88 19.53 -14.37
N TRP A 427 14.81 19.27 -13.46
CA TRP A 427 14.53 18.52 -12.24
C TRP A 427 14.93 19.34 -11.02
N SER A 428 14.11 19.24 -9.98
CA SER A 428 14.41 19.76 -8.64
C SER A 428 13.98 18.76 -7.59
N SER A 429 14.49 18.93 -6.38
CA SER A 429 14.19 18.06 -5.25
C SER A 429 14.11 18.84 -3.94
N ARG A 430 13.33 18.31 -2.99
CA ARG A 430 13.30 18.75 -1.59
C ARG A 430 13.32 17.55 -0.66
N SER A 431 13.81 17.73 0.56
CA SER A 431 13.95 16.64 1.54
C SER A 431 13.58 17.08 2.96
N GLY A 432 13.18 16.11 3.78
CA GLY A 432 12.78 16.33 5.17
C GLY A 432 12.67 15.03 5.98
N ASN A 433 12.36 15.14 7.26
CA ASN A 433 12.31 14.01 8.20
C ASN A 433 10.89 13.65 8.66
N THR A 434 9.86 14.27 8.08
CA THR A 434 8.45 13.93 8.28
C THR A 434 7.87 13.29 7.03
N ALA A 435 6.90 12.37 7.18
CA ALA A 435 6.34 11.62 6.04
C ALA A 435 5.49 12.49 5.10
N THR A 436 4.87 13.55 5.64
CA THR A 436 4.12 14.54 4.87
C THR A 436 4.94 15.82 4.81
N PRO A 437 5.16 16.42 3.62
CA PRO A 437 5.90 17.67 3.51
C PRO A 437 5.23 18.80 4.30
N ASP A 438 5.98 19.39 5.21
CA ASP A 438 5.56 20.49 6.08
C ASP A 438 6.60 21.63 6.03
N LYS A 439 6.49 22.61 6.94
CA LYS A 439 7.40 23.78 7.00
C LYS A 439 8.84 23.43 7.42
N THR A 440 9.09 22.22 7.93
CA THR A 440 10.43 21.75 8.33
C THR A 440 11.21 21.10 7.19
N TRP A 441 10.56 20.88 6.04
CA TRP A 441 11.24 20.41 4.84
C TRP A 441 12.08 21.53 4.22
N ASN A 442 13.22 21.14 3.64
CA ASN A 442 14.03 22.05 2.87
C ASN A 442 13.28 22.56 1.63
N ASP A 443 13.67 23.75 1.16
CA ASP A 443 13.15 24.30 -0.09
C ASP A 443 13.54 23.45 -1.31
N TRP A 444 12.79 23.64 -2.39
CA TRP A 444 13.08 23.02 -3.68
C TRP A 444 14.43 23.51 -4.21
N ARG A 445 15.36 22.58 -4.44
CA ARG A 445 16.67 22.85 -5.03
C ARG A 445 16.76 22.24 -6.42
N ALA A 446 17.26 22.99 -7.38
CA ALA A 446 17.52 22.48 -8.73
C ALA A 446 18.55 21.35 -8.68
N ALA A 447 18.30 20.27 -9.41
CA ALA A 447 19.26 19.18 -9.56
C ALA A 447 20.41 19.62 -10.46
N ARG A 448 21.64 19.18 -10.16
CA ARG A 448 22.82 19.50 -10.99
C ARG A 448 22.82 18.60 -12.21
N ARG A 449 23.02 19.15 -13.41
CA ARG A 449 23.16 18.35 -14.64
C ARG A 449 24.30 17.32 -14.48
N ALA A 450 24.08 16.13 -15.00
CA ALA A 450 25.10 15.09 -15.17
C ALA A 450 25.08 14.61 -16.63
N ALA A 451 25.99 13.72 -17.01
CA ALA A 451 26.08 13.20 -18.37
C ALA A 451 24.81 12.44 -18.79
N GLY A 452 24.42 12.58 -20.06
CA GLY A 452 23.24 11.93 -20.63
C GLY A 452 21.92 12.35 -19.97
N LYS A 453 20.97 11.43 -19.87
CA LYS A 453 19.68 11.66 -19.18
C LYS A 453 19.80 11.38 -17.68
N SER A 454 20.68 12.16 -17.03
CA SER A 454 20.98 12.04 -15.61
C SER A 454 21.13 13.40 -14.94
N VAL A 455 20.78 13.48 -13.65
CA VAL A 455 21.03 14.64 -12.78
C VAL A 455 21.51 14.18 -11.41
N ARG A 456 22.29 15.00 -10.72
CA ARG A 456 22.66 14.79 -9.31
C ARG A 456 21.67 15.49 -8.40
N ILE A 457 21.09 14.74 -7.47
CA ILE A 457 20.24 15.28 -6.42
C ILE A 457 21.14 15.88 -5.33
N ILE A 458 20.91 17.16 -5.02
CA ILE A 458 21.71 17.94 -4.06
C ILE A 458 20.90 18.41 -2.84
N SER A 459 19.73 17.79 -2.61
CA SER A 459 18.97 17.98 -1.38
C SER A 459 19.79 17.53 -0.17
N GLN A 460 19.51 18.11 0.99
CA GLN A 460 20.18 17.72 2.23
C GLN A 460 19.82 16.27 2.59
N ARG A 461 20.77 15.60 3.26
CA ARG A 461 20.61 14.27 3.83
C ARG A 461 19.38 14.27 4.76
N ALA A 462 18.43 13.38 4.51
CA ALA A 462 17.19 13.26 5.27
C ALA A 462 16.55 11.88 5.03
N ARG A 463 15.49 11.52 5.77
CA ARG A 463 14.77 10.26 5.54
C ARG A 463 13.87 10.29 4.29
N TYR A 464 13.29 11.44 3.99
CA TYR A 464 12.33 11.59 2.90
C TYR A 464 12.84 12.56 1.83
N VAL A 465 12.52 12.28 0.57
CA VAL A 465 12.76 13.18 -0.57
C VAL A 465 11.55 13.21 -1.50
N GLN A 466 11.32 14.36 -2.13
CA GLN A 466 10.36 14.51 -3.21
C GLN A 466 11.03 15.12 -4.42
N LEU A 467 10.72 14.59 -5.60
CA LEU A 467 11.27 15.00 -6.88
C LEU A 467 10.22 15.80 -7.67
N ARG A 468 10.67 16.76 -8.46
CA ARG A 468 9.83 17.56 -9.35
C ARG A 468 10.46 17.64 -10.74
N ALA A 469 9.74 17.10 -11.72
CA ALA A 469 10.03 17.28 -13.14
C ALA A 469 9.26 18.49 -13.67
N GLU A 470 9.90 19.32 -14.47
CA GLU A 470 9.34 20.54 -15.05
C GLU A 470 9.57 20.57 -16.57
N TRP A 471 8.50 20.89 -17.32
CA TRP A 471 8.54 21.01 -18.76
C TRP A 471 8.95 22.42 -19.15
N ARG A 472 9.86 22.54 -20.12
CA ARG A 472 10.30 23.85 -20.65
C ARG A 472 9.26 24.44 -21.59
N GLY A 473 8.44 25.34 -21.06
CA GLY A 473 7.47 26.13 -21.84
C GLY A 473 6.15 25.40 -22.10
N ALA A 474 5.12 26.18 -22.43
CA ALA A 474 3.74 25.70 -22.55
C ALA A 474 3.49 24.77 -23.74
N ARG A 475 4.40 24.72 -24.74
CA ARG A 475 4.28 23.85 -25.93
C ARG A 475 5.29 22.70 -25.94
N SER A 476 5.90 22.39 -24.80
CA SER A 476 6.88 21.30 -24.72
C SER A 476 6.26 19.97 -25.16
N SER A 477 6.92 19.31 -26.12
CA SER A 477 6.61 17.95 -26.57
C SER A 477 7.32 16.87 -25.74
N ALA A 478 7.98 17.25 -24.63
CA ALA A 478 8.70 16.31 -23.80
C ALA A 478 7.74 15.29 -23.18
N VAL A 479 8.17 14.03 -23.13
CA VAL A 479 7.44 12.91 -22.52
C VAL A 479 8.35 12.29 -21.48
N LEU A 480 7.93 12.26 -20.23
CA LEU A 480 8.61 11.49 -19.18
C LEU A 480 8.05 10.07 -19.17
N ARG A 481 8.91 9.06 -19.28
CA ARG A 481 8.53 7.64 -19.25
C ARG A 481 8.91 6.98 -17.93
N SER A 482 10.09 7.28 -17.41
CA SER A 482 10.53 6.74 -16.12
C SER A 482 11.63 7.57 -15.49
N PHE A 483 11.85 7.34 -14.19
CA PHE A 483 13.05 7.80 -13.49
C PHE A 483 13.47 6.81 -12.40
N LYS A 484 14.78 6.77 -12.14
CA LYS A 484 15.41 5.99 -11.07
C LYS A 484 16.27 6.92 -10.24
N LEU A 485 16.04 6.95 -8.93
CA LEU A 485 16.87 7.65 -7.96
C LEU A 485 17.72 6.63 -7.21
N TYR A 486 19.04 6.79 -7.30
CA TYR A 486 20.01 6.06 -6.49
C TYR A 486 20.24 6.84 -5.19
N TYR A 487 20.28 6.17 -4.04
CA TYR A 487 20.52 6.78 -2.74
C TYR A 487 21.16 5.80 -1.77
N ARG A 488 21.75 6.31 -0.70
CA ARG A 488 22.42 5.50 0.33
C ARG A 488 21.78 5.77 1.70
N PRO A 489 20.94 4.85 2.20
CA PRO A 489 20.45 4.90 3.57
C PRO A 489 21.59 4.83 4.59
N GLN A 490 21.36 5.37 5.78
CA GLN A 490 22.23 5.18 6.93
C GLN A 490 22.21 3.72 7.35
N ASN A 491 23.38 3.09 7.30
CA ASN A 491 23.59 1.73 7.79
C ASN A 491 23.11 1.56 9.24
N GLN A 492 22.49 0.44 9.58
CA GLN A 492 22.01 0.12 10.93
C GLN A 492 22.77 -1.06 11.54
N PRO A 493 23.10 -1.03 12.85
CA PRO A 493 23.75 -2.16 13.48
C PRO A 493 22.75 -3.31 13.69
N ALA A 494 23.08 -4.51 13.20
CA ALA A 494 22.32 -5.71 13.52
C ALA A 494 22.46 -6.09 15.01
N MET A 495 21.34 -6.21 15.73
CA MET A 495 21.35 -6.43 17.19
C MET A 495 20.96 -7.86 17.55
N VAL A 496 21.85 -8.60 18.23
CA VAL A 496 21.52 -9.93 18.78
C VAL A 496 20.60 -9.77 19.99
N LYS A 497 19.32 -10.17 19.87
CA LYS A 497 18.27 -10.02 20.89
C LYS A 497 18.21 -11.14 21.91
N SER A 498 18.68 -12.35 21.59
CA SER A 498 18.72 -13.46 22.55
C SER A 498 19.63 -14.56 22.04
N ILE A 499 20.19 -15.34 22.96
CA ILE A 499 20.97 -16.54 22.68
C ILE A 499 20.38 -17.66 23.52
N THR A 500 19.98 -18.74 22.86
CA THR A 500 19.47 -19.97 23.47
C THR A 500 20.47 -21.08 23.20
N ILE A 501 20.83 -21.81 24.24
CA ILE A 501 21.75 -22.94 24.15
C ILE A 501 21.00 -24.19 24.60
N GLU A 502 20.92 -25.16 23.71
CA GLU A 502 20.19 -26.40 23.95
C GLU A 502 21.14 -27.60 23.84
N ARG A 503 21.04 -28.53 24.79
CA ARG A 503 21.66 -29.84 24.65
C ARG A 503 20.81 -30.73 23.72
N PRO A 504 21.41 -31.44 22.76
CA PRO A 504 20.68 -32.40 21.94
C PRO A 504 20.03 -33.48 22.82
N LYS A 505 18.75 -33.76 22.59
CA LYS A 505 18.09 -34.91 23.23
C LYS A 505 18.75 -36.20 22.74
N ARG A 506 19.12 -37.08 23.67
CA ARG A 506 19.66 -38.40 23.32
C ARG A 506 18.58 -39.27 22.67
N LYS A 507 18.85 -39.79 21.46
CA LYS A 507 17.99 -40.78 20.79
C LYS A 507 18.30 -42.18 21.34
N LYS A 508 17.25 -43.02 21.53
CA LYS A 508 17.40 -44.42 21.96
C LYS A 508 18.38 -45.14 21.01
N GLY A 509 19.34 -45.87 21.57
CA GLY A 509 20.34 -46.64 20.80
C GLY A 509 21.49 -45.85 20.17
N LYS A 510 21.52 -44.51 20.27
CA LYS A 510 22.65 -43.70 19.75
C LYS A 510 23.59 -43.22 20.87
N ALA A 511 24.87 -43.10 20.53
CA ALA A 511 25.88 -42.50 21.39
C ALA A 511 25.55 -41.03 21.69
N ARG A 512 26.03 -40.53 22.84
CA ARG A 512 25.92 -39.12 23.20
C ARG A 512 26.76 -38.30 22.22
N GLN A 513 26.23 -37.16 21.77
CA GLN A 513 27.00 -36.19 20.99
C GLN A 513 27.53 -35.10 21.93
N PRO A 514 28.86 -34.92 22.05
CA PRO A 514 29.46 -33.84 22.84
C PRO A 514 29.28 -32.51 22.12
N SER A 515 28.04 -32.02 22.07
CA SER A 515 27.71 -30.80 21.33
C SER A 515 26.60 -30.00 21.98
N LEU A 516 26.62 -28.69 21.74
CA LEU A 516 25.59 -27.74 22.14
C LEU A 516 25.02 -27.05 20.92
N LYS A 517 23.68 -26.96 20.85
CA LYS A 517 22.97 -26.24 19.79
C LYS A 517 22.77 -24.80 20.22
N LEU A 518 23.51 -23.91 19.59
CA LEU A 518 23.41 -22.47 19.75
C LEU A 518 22.35 -21.95 18.77
N LYS A 519 21.39 -21.18 19.26
CA LYS A 519 20.40 -20.45 18.44
C LYS A 519 20.34 -19.02 18.93
N TRP A 520 20.10 -18.07 18.03
CA TRP A 520 19.95 -16.68 18.42
C TRP A 520 18.86 -15.97 17.60
N LYS A 521 18.31 -14.90 18.16
CA LYS A 521 17.43 -13.97 17.45
C LYS A 521 18.18 -12.68 17.19
N VAL A 522 18.00 -12.10 16.01
CA VAL A 522 18.65 -10.85 15.58
C VAL A 522 17.60 -9.90 15.05
N ASP A 523 17.75 -8.63 15.44
CA ASP A 523 17.10 -7.48 14.83
C ASP A 523 18.00 -6.96 13.71
N ASN A 524 17.46 -6.83 12.50
CA ASN A 524 18.23 -6.44 11.31
C ASN A 524 17.34 -5.56 10.42
N ASP A 525 17.24 -4.28 10.78
CA ASP A 525 16.20 -3.39 10.26
C ASP A 525 16.41 -3.02 8.78
N ASP A 526 17.66 -2.88 8.33
CA ASP A 526 18.03 -2.64 6.93
C ASP A 526 18.06 -3.92 6.08
N LYS A 527 18.09 -5.09 6.74
CA LYS A 527 18.05 -6.43 6.14
C LYS A 527 19.32 -6.78 5.37
N ASP A 528 20.45 -6.22 5.81
CA ASP A 528 21.74 -6.56 5.21
C ASP A 528 22.12 -8.03 5.45
N PRO A 529 22.85 -8.67 4.53
CA PRO A 529 23.41 -10.00 4.75
C PRO A 529 24.41 -10.00 5.91
N LEU A 530 24.18 -10.85 6.91
CA LEU A 530 24.99 -10.91 8.13
C LEU A 530 25.93 -12.11 8.17
N VAL A 531 27.08 -11.91 8.83
CA VAL A 531 28.02 -12.95 9.28
C VAL A 531 28.04 -12.96 10.80
N TYR A 532 28.08 -14.15 11.38
CA TYR A 532 28.12 -14.34 12.83
C TYR A 532 29.47 -14.89 13.28
N TYR A 533 30.02 -14.27 14.32
CA TYR A 533 31.21 -14.74 15.01
C TYR A 533 30.85 -15.25 16.40
N LEU A 534 31.24 -16.49 16.68
CA LEU A 534 30.95 -17.15 17.93
C LEU A 534 32.23 -17.29 18.76
N HIS A 535 32.14 -16.88 20.02
CA HIS A 535 33.22 -17.04 20.98
C HIS A 535 32.66 -17.66 22.26
N TYR A 536 33.50 -18.38 22.99
CA TYR A 536 33.19 -18.89 24.32
C TYR A 536 34.29 -18.50 25.30
N ARG A 537 33.93 -18.46 26.57
CA ARG A 537 34.87 -18.35 27.70
C ARG A 537 34.28 -19.05 28.90
N GLU A 538 35.12 -19.51 29.81
CA GLU A 538 34.67 -19.93 31.13
C GLU A 538 33.98 -18.75 31.84
N GLU A 539 32.99 -19.03 32.70
CA GLU A 539 32.14 -18.01 33.33
C GLU A 539 32.94 -16.88 33.99
N ASN A 540 33.98 -17.25 34.74
CA ASN A 540 34.87 -16.31 35.45
C ASN A 540 36.18 -16.02 34.68
N GLY A 541 36.33 -16.55 33.47
CA GLY A 541 37.50 -16.32 32.62
C GLY A 541 37.49 -14.94 31.97
N VAL A 542 38.69 -14.42 31.65
CA VAL A 542 38.87 -13.15 30.94
C VAL A 542 39.01 -13.31 29.42
N THR A 543 39.58 -14.44 28.98
CA THR A 543 39.92 -14.69 27.57
C THR A 543 38.77 -15.29 26.79
N TRP A 544 38.47 -14.72 25.62
CA TRP A 544 37.47 -15.25 24.68
C TRP A 544 38.13 -16.12 23.62
N HIS A 545 37.73 -17.39 23.55
CA HIS A 545 38.15 -18.33 22.53
C HIS A 545 37.15 -18.37 21.38
N ARG A 546 37.62 -18.34 20.13
CA ARG A 546 36.75 -18.41 18.95
C ARG A 546 36.30 -19.85 18.72
N ILE A 547 34.98 -20.05 18.52
CA ILE A 547 34.46 -21.31 17.98
C ILE A 547 34.80 -21.32 16.48
N ARG A 548 35.82 -22.10 16.10
CA ARG A 548 36.31 -22.16 14.73
C ARG A 548 35.31 -22.89 13.84
N THR A 549 35.06 -22.35 12.66
CA THR A 549 34.22 -22.94 11.62
C THR A 549 34.97 -22.96 10.29
N LYS A 550 34.70 -23.97 9.44
CA LYS A 550 35.28 -24.04 8.09
C LYS A 550 34.76 -22.92 7.18
N GLU A 551 33.48 -22.56 7.34
CA GLU A 551 32.81 -21.51 6.59
C GLU A 551 32.29 -20.41 7.52
N PRO A 552 32.14 -19.16 7.03
CA PRO A 552 31.48 -18.10 7.80
C PRO A 552 30.04 -18.46 8.16
N ILE A 553 29.64 -18.23 9.41
CA ILE A 553 28.29 -18.56 9.87
C ILE A 553 27.32 -17.49 9.38
N THR A 554 26.34 -17.86 8.55
CA THR A 554 25.31 -16.95 8.03
C THR A 554 23.91 -17.26 8.55
N LYS A 555 23.73 -18.42 9.20
CA LYS A 555 22.47 -18.85 9.80
C LYS A 555 22.43 -18.46 11.27
N THR A 556 21.24 -18.20 11.82
CA THR A 556 21.04 -17.85 13.23
C THR A 556 21.08 -19.05 14.19
N LYS A 557 21.85 -20.07 13.81
CA LYS A 557 22.05 -21.29 14.58
C LYS A 557 23.40 -21.92 14.24
N HIS A 558 24.00 -22.57 15.22
CA HIS A 558 25.25 -23.31 15.05
C HIS A 558 25.32 -24.47 16.05
N GLU A 559 25.89 -25.59 15.62
CA GLU A 559 26.15 -26.74 16.49
C GLU A 559 27.63 -26.71 16.89
N TRP A 560 27.87 -26.44 18.18
CA TRP A 560 29.20 -26.34 18.76
C TRP A 560 29.63 -27.71 19.27
N ASN A 561 30.67 -28.30 18.69
CA ASN A 561 31.33 -29.49 19.26
C ASN A 561 32.15 -29.08 20.50
N THR A 562 31.83 -29.69 21.64
CA THR A 562 32.44 -29.41 22.95
C THR A 562 33.44 -30.48 23.40
N GLU A 563 33.77 -31.46 22.56
CA GLU A 563 34.67 -32.57 22.91
C GLU A 563 36.05 -32.11 23.37
N THR A 564 36.59 -31.06 22.77
CA THR A 564 37.89 -30.47 23.11
C THR A 564 37.80 -29.34 24.14
N VAL A 565 36.63 -29.14 24.74
CA VAL A 565 36.36 -28.07 25.71
C VAL A 565 36.34 -28.69 27.09
N PRO A 566 37.19 -28.24 28.05
CA PRO A 566 37.18 -28.75 29.41
C PRO A 566 35.80 -28.62 30.08
N ASP A 567 35.49 -29.53 30.99
CA ASP A 567 34.25 -29.48 31.76
C ASP A 567 34.20 -28.23 32.64
N GLY A 568 33.06 -27.56 32.70
CA GLY A 568 32.90 -26.30 33.44
C GLY A 568 31.69 -25.48 32.99
N ILE A 569 31.52 -24.30 33.60
CA ILE A 569 30.44 -23.37 33.25
C ILE A 569 30.98 -22.30 32.31
N TYR A 570 30.31 -22.11 31.16
CA TYR A 570 30.77 -21.24 30.08
C TYR A 570 29.74 -20.15 29.74
N ARG A 571 30.24 -19.09 29.11
CA ARG A 571 29.45 -18.05 28.43
C ARG A 571 29.76 -18.09 26.94
N VAL A 572 28.74 -17.92 26.11
CA VAL A 572 28.90 -17.80 24.65
C VAL A 572 28.56 -16.39 24.20
N ARG A 573 29.43 -15.79 23.40
CA ARG A 573 29.20 -14.49 22.75
C ARG A 573 28.91 -14.70 21.27
N VAL A 574 27.80 -14.13 20.82
CA VAL A 574 27.46 -14.02 19.39
C VAL A 574 27.69 -12.57 18.99
N THR A 575 28.50 -12.35 17.95
CA THR A 575 28.65 -11.06 17.27
C THR A 575 28.05 -11.17 15.88
N ALA A 576 27.05 -10.34 15.57
CA ALA A 576 26.53 -10.14 14.22
C ALA A 576 27.32 -9.01 13.53
N SER A 577 27.76 -9.24 12.30
CA SER A 577 28.53 -8.32 11.46
C SER A 577 27.86 -8.20 10.10
N ASP A 578 27.73 -6.99 9.59
CA ASP A 578 27.19 -6.67 8.25
C ASP A 578 28.29 -6.50 7.18
N GLU A 579 29.52 -6.93 7.48
CA GLU A 579 30.72 -6.76 6.65
C GLU A 579 30.65 -7.36 5.23
N ARG A 580 29.60 -8.13 4.92
CA ARG A 580 29.33 -8.62 3.56
C ARG A 580 28.52 -7.62 2.72
N ALA A 581 27.85 -6.68 3.37
CA ALA A 581 27.06 -5.64 2.74
C ALA A 581 27.84 -4.33 2.63
N ASN A 582 28.67 -4.04 3.63
CA ASN A 582 29.30 -2.74 3.82
C ASN A 582 30.83 -2.82 3.75
N ALA A 583 31.45 -1.78 3.21
CA ALA A 583 32.90 -1.59 3.24
C ALA A 583 33.45 -1.62 4.69
N PRO A 584 34.72 -1.98 4.89
CA PRO A 584 35.30 -2.16 6.23
C PRO A 584 35.10 -0.96 7.18
N GLU A 585 35.19 0.27 6.66
CA GLU A 585 35.04 1.51 7.40
C GLU A 585 33.59 1.85 7.79
N LEU A 586 32.61 1.17 7.18
CA LEU A 586 31.17 1.34 7.45
C LEU A 586 30.52 0.12 8.10
N THR A 587 31.28 -0.95 8.31
CA THR A 587 30.84 -2.18 8.95
C THR A 587 30.41 -1.91 10.39
N GLN A 588 29.22 -2.38 10.74
CA GLN A 588 28.68 -2.34 12.10
C GLN A 588 28.55 -3.74 12.69
N ARG A 589 28.75 -3.81 14.02
CA ARG A 589 28.73 -5.08 14.75
C ARG A 589 27.90 -4.97 16.02
N GLY A 590 26.91 -5.85 16.17
CA GLY A 590 26.17 -6.02 17.42
C GLY A 590 26.58 -7.31 18.12
N ARG A 591 26.72 -7.27 19.44
CA ARG A 591 27.14 -8.44 20.23
C ARG A 591 26.23 -8.71 21.41
N ARG A 592 26.05 -9.98 21.76
CA ARG A 592 25.39 -10.42 22.99
C ARG A 592 26.09 -11.62 23.60
N ILE A 593 26.02 -11.70 24.93
CA ILE A 593 26.54 -12.81 25.72
C ILE A 593 25.35 -13.63 26.25
N SER A 594 25.47 -14.96 26.24
CA SER A 594 24.45 -15.90 26.71
C SER A 594 24.34 -15.92 28.24
N ALA A 595 23.30 -16.60 28.74
CA ALA A 595 23.30 -17.13 30.11
C ALA A 595 24.44 -18.18 30.30
N PRO A 596 24.79 -18.53 31.56
CA PRO A 596 25.69 -19.65 31.83
C PRO A 596 25.21 -20.93 31.14
N VAL A 597 26.16 -21.69 30.62
CA VAL A 597 25.90 -23.04 30.11
C VAL A 597 26.95 -23.99 30.65
N LEU A 598 26.50 -25.09 31.25
CA LEU A 598 27.39 -26.18 31.61
C LEU A 598 27.91 -26.83 30.32
N VAL A 599 29.21 -27.07 30.23
CA VAL A 599 29.85 -28.03 29.33
C VAL A 599 30.35 -29.16 30.21
N ASP A 600 29.94 -30.37 29.90
CA ASP A 600 30.32 -31.56 30.68
C ASP A 600 30.34 -32.74 29.72
N ASN A 601 31.51 -33.32 29.54
CA ASN A 601 31.79 -34.47 28.68
C ASN A 601 32.19 -35.72 29.47
N ARG A 602 32.33 -35.61 30.79
CA ARG A 602 32.76 -36.72 31.65
C ARG A 602 31.59 -37.65 31.89
N LYS A 603 31.85 -38.96 31.90
CA LYS A 603 30.83 -39.94 32.28
C LYS A 603 30.76 -40.02 33.80
N PRO A 604 29.56 -40.17 34.39
CA PRO A 604 29.47 -40.42 35.81
C PRO A 604 30.19 -41.72 36.17
N LEU A 605 30.78 -41.79 37.35
CA LEU A 605 31.42 -42.98 37.88
C LEU A 605 30.45 -43.73 38.77
N VAL A 606 30.40 -45.05 38.64
CA VAL A 606 29.72 -45.93 39.60
C VAL A 606 30.78 -46.60 40.44
N VAL A 607 30.78 -46.34 41.75
CA VAL A 607 31.80 -46.79 42.70
C VAL A 607 31.16 -47.52 43.89
N GLY A 608 31.95 -48.33 44.59
CA GLY A 608 31.49 -49.05 45.79
C GLY A 608 30.39 -50.08 45.52
N LEU A 609 30.34 -50.64 44.31
CA LEU A 609 29.30 -51.59 43.92
C LEU A 609 29.44 -52.88 44.74
N THR A 610 28.46 -53.12 45.61
CA THR A 610 28.46 -54.23 46.57
C THR A 610 27.18 -55.02 46.43
N VAL A 611 27.28 -56.35 46.45
CA VAL A 611 26.13 -57.26 46.50
C VAL A 611 26.19 -58.03 47.82
N ARG A 612 25.20 -57.83 48.68
CA ARG A 612 25.01 -58.52 49.96
C ARG A 612 23.54 -58.94 50.03
N ASP A 613 23.23 -60.21 49.81
CA ASP A 613 21.84 -60.70 49.78
C ASP A 613 21.06 -60.18 51.01
N PRO A 614 19.89 -59.52 50.84
CA PRO A 614 19.12 -59.35 49.60
C PRO A 614 19.36 -58.06 48.81
N TRP A 615 20.46 -57.35 48.98
CA TRP A 615 20.69 -55.99 48.46
C TRP A 615 21.88 -55.84 47.52
N ILE A 616 21.68 -54.99 46.52
CA ILE A 616 22.71 -54.40 45.68
C ILE A 616 22.79 -52.92 46.05
N SER A 617 23.97 -52.40 46.31
CA SER A 617 24.19 -50.98 46.62
C SER A 617 25.43 -50.43 45.94
N GLY A 618 25.46 -49.12 45.72
CA GLY A 618 26.64 -48.41 45.20
C GLY A 618 26.41 -46.90 45.20
N ILE A 619 27.39 -46.16 44.70
CA ILE A 619 27.32 -44.70 44.58
C ILE A 619 27.56 -44.31 43.13
N ALA A 620 26.62 -43.58 42.53
CA ALA A 620 26.81 -42.91 41.25
C ALA A 620 27.30 -41.48 41.53
N ARG A 621 28.43 -41.06 40.96
CA ARG A 621 28.97 -39.70 41.15
C ARG A 621 29.45 -39.06 39.87
N ASP A 622 29.24 -37.75 39.76
CA ASP A 622 29.77 -36.90 38.70
C ASP A 622 30.38 -35.62 39.30
N THR A 623 31.17 -34.89 38.50
CA THR A 623 31.86 -33.67 38.96
C THR A 623 31.01 -32.41 38.83
N TYR A 624 30.22 -32.28 37.76
CA TYR A 624 29.57 -31.01 37.42
C TYR A 624 28.06 -31.13 37.18
N SER A 625 27.59 -32.28 36.71
CA SER A 625 26.16 -32.49 36.52
C SER A 625 25.59 -33.39 37.61
N ARG A 626 24.34 -33.14 37.97
CA ARG A 626 23.63 -34.05 38.88
C ARG A 626 23.44 -35.42 38.23
N ILE A 627 23.40 -36.48 39.02
CA ILE A 627 22.89 -37.76 38.55
C ILE A 627 21.38 -37.62 38.32
N THR A 628 20.87 -38.26 37.27
CA THR A 628 19.44 -38.18 36.89
C THR A 628 18.75 -39.52 36.90
N LYS A 629 19.51 -40.61 36.79
CA LYS A 629 18.98 -41.96 36.70
C LYS A 629 20.07 -43.01 36.89
N VAL A 630 19.77 -44.08 37.65
CA VAL A 630 20.59 -45.30 37.68
C VAL A 630 19.76 -46.50 37.22
N GLN A 631 20.41 -47.43 36.52
CA GLN A 631 19.80 -48.67 36.06
C GLN A 631 20.73 -49.85 36.31
N PHE A 632 20.17 -51.04 36.52
CA PHE A 632 20.93 -52.28 36.65
C PHE A 632 20.41 -53.38 35.72
N SER A 633 21.30 -54.32 35.38
CA SER A 633 21.03 -55.53 34.61
C SER A 633 21.80 -56.68 35.27
N ILE A 634 21.16 -57.85 35.36
CA ILE A 634 21.81 -59.09 35.82
C ILE A 634 21.80 -60.05 34.63
N ASP A 635 22.96 -60.62 34.30
CA ASP A 635 23.19 -61.59 33.21
C ASP A 635 22.65 -61.10 31.85
N GLY A 636 22.84 -59.81 31.54
CA GLY A 636 22.44 -59.22 30.25
C GLY A 636 20.93 -59.02 30.07
N ARG A 637 20.11 -59.24 31.11
CA ARG A 637 18.64 -58.99 31.06
C ARG A 637 18.32 -57.50 30.83
N PRO A 638 17.09 -57.15 30.41
CA PRO A 638 16.70 -55.75 30.22
C PRO A 638 16.97 -54.88 31.46
N PHE A 639 17.57 -53.70 31.24
CA PHE A 639 17.89 -52.75 32.31
C PHE A 639 16.65 -52.29 33.08
N ARG A 640 16.70 -52.41 34.40
CA ARG A 640 15.67 -51.95 35.33
C ARG A 640 16.14 -50.71 36.08
N LEU A 641 15.21 -49.82 36.42
CA LEU A 641 15.51 -48.62 37.22
C LEU A 641 15.91 -49.01 38.65
N VAL A 642 16.86 -48.26 39.18
CA VAL A 642 17.22 -48.27 40.61
C VAL A 642 16.74 -46.94 41.21
N GLY A 643 16.25 -46.98 42.45
CA GLY A 643 15.91 -45.77 43.20
C GLY A 643 17.15 -45.18 43.88
N ALA A 644 17.19 -43.86 44.01
CA ALA A 644 18.12 -43.20 44.93
C ALA A 644 17.81 -43.64 46.37
N SER A 645 18.81 -43.64 47.25
CA SER A 645 18.63 -44.12 48.63
C SER A 645 17.76 -43.17 49.47
N ASP A 646 17.74 -41.89 49.13
CA ASP A 646 16.89 -40.85 49.72
C ASP A 646 15.58 -40.62 48.93
N GLY A 647 15.40 -41.32 47.80
CA GLY A 647 14.19 -41.31 46.99
C GLY A 647 14.20 -40.39 45.77
N ILE A 648 15.23 -39.55 45.57
CA ILE A 648 15.31 -38.64 44.41
C ILE A 648 16.74 -38.53 43.85
N TYR A 649 16.87 -38.35 42.54
CA TYR A 649 18.17 -38.05 41.91
C TYR A 649 18.27 -36.56 41.61
N ASP A 650 18.95 -35.80 42.47
CA ASP A 650 19.04 -34.34 42.34
C ASP A 650 20.43 -33.74 42.62
N THR A 651 21.38 -34.54 43.10
CA THR A 651 22.76 -34.13 43.41
C THR A 651 23.81 -34.77 42.47
N PRO A 652 25.06 -34.27 42.46
CA PRO A 652 26.16 -34.91 41.73
C PRO A 652 26.63 -36.24 42.32
N THR A 653 26.25 -36.62 43.54
CA THR A 653 26.69 -37.87 44.18
C THR A 653 25.50 -38.56 44.83
N GLU A 654 25.09 -39.68 44.24
CA GLU A 654 23.84 -40.36 44.56
C GLU A 654 24.09 -41.80 44.99
N PRO A 655 23.91 -42.13 46.29
CA PRO A 655 23.89 -43.50 46.74
C PRO A 655 22.61 -44.18 46.24
N PHE A 656 22.72 -45.41 45.77
CA PHE A 656 21.59 -46.20 45.29
C PHE A 656 21.55 -47.57 45.93
N ARG A 657 20.34 -48.12 46.06
CA ARG A 657 20.11 -49.47 46.60
C ARG A 657 18.92 -50.14 45.93
N VAL A 658 19.04 -51.42 45.60
CA VAL A 658 17.95 -52.24 45.05
C VAL A 658 18.03 -53.66 45.57
N ARG A 659 16.87 -54.32 45.72
CA ARG A 659 16.79 -55.70 46.16
C ARG A 659 17.13 -56.67 45.01
N ILE A 660 17.89 -57.73 45.28
CA ILE A 660 18.16 -58.82 44.34
C ILE A 660 16.84 -59.49 43.95
N PRO A 661 16.59 -59.77 42.65
CA PRO A 661 15.39 -60.47 42.21
C PRO A 661 15.24 -61.85 42.88
N ARG A 662 14.08 -62.13 43.49
CA ARG A 662 13.82 -63.36 44.25
C ARG A 662 14.08 -64.64 43.43
N GLY A 663 13.73 -64.65 42.14
CA GLY A 663 13.87 -65.80 41.24
C GLY A 663 15.23 -65.96 40.53
N LEU A 664 16.30 -65.30 41.01
CA LEU A 664 17.65 -65.55 40.49
C LEU A 664 18.14 -66.93 40.98
N ARG A 665 18.68 -67.77 40.08
CA ARG A 665 19.16 -69.13 40.41
C ARG A 665 20.41 -69.06 41.30
N PRO A 666 20.77 -70.12 42.06
CA PRO A 666 22.08 -70.17 42.71
C PRO A 666 23.22 -70.21 41.68
N GLY A 667 24.36 -69.61 42.02
CA GLY A 667 25.55 -69.60 41.15
C GLY A 667 26.14 -68.20 40.91
N GLU A 668 27.14 -68.13 40.02
CA GLU A 668 27.79 -66.87 39.65
C GLU A 668 26.93 -66.04 38.68
N HIS A 669 26.82 -64.74 38.97
CA HIS A 669 26.05 -63.78 38.21
C HIS A 669 26.84 -62.51 37.90
N ILE A 670 26.55 -61.89 36.76
CA ILE A 670 27.13 -60.61 36.36
C ILE A 670 26.13 -59.50 36.61
N LEU A 671 26.50 -58.52 37.42
CA LEU A 671 25.76 -57.29 37.63
C LEU A 671 26.38 -56.14 36.83
N THR A 672 25.61 -55.55 35.91
CA THR A 672 25.97 -54.31 35.22
C THR A 672 25.12 -53.16 35.71
N VAL A 673 25.75 -52.06 36.14
CA VAL A 673 25.07 -50.82 36.55
C VAL A 673 25.42 -49.69 35.59
N ARG A 674 24.41 -48.89 35.22
CA ARG A 674 24.56 -47.68 34.41
C ARG A 674 24.04 -46.47 35.16
N ALA A 675 24.85 -45.42 35.26
CA ALA A 675 24.45 -44.12 35.78
C ALA A 675 24.33 -43.10 34.66
N TYR A 676 23.33 -42.23 34.73
CA TYR A 676 23.07 -41.14 33.80
C TYR A 676 23.14 -39.83 34.56
N ASP A 677 23.72 -38.81 33.93
CA ASP A 677 23.85 -37.47 34.54
C ASP A 677 22.97 -36.42 33.84
N GLY A 678 23.02 -35.18 34.32
CA GLY A 678 22.27 -34.04 33.80
C GLY A 678 22.80 -33.55 32.44
N ALA A 679 24.02 -33.92 32.08
CA ALA A 679 24.64 -33.68 30.78
C ALA A 679 24.35 -34.80 29.75
N ASN A 680 23.56 -35.81 30.12
CA ASN A 680 23.23 -37.02 29.37
C ASN A 680 24.42 -37.96 29.09
N ASN A 681 25.52 -37.87 29.85
CA ASN A 681 26.56 -38.89 29.84
C ASN A 681 26.06 -40.17 30.52
N VAL A 682 26.70 -41.29 30.16
CA VAL A 682 26.42 -42.60 30.79
C VAL A 682 27.71 -43.27 31.19
N GLY A 683 27.83 -43.51 32.48
CA GLY A 683 28.82 -44.37 33.09
C GLY A 683 28.31 -45.80 33.18
N VAL A 684 29.22 -46.76 33.10
CA VAL A 684 28.91 -48.19 33.28
C VAL A 684 29.95 -48.77 34.23
N ALA A 685 29.49 -49.55 35.21
CA ALA A 685 30.35 -50.42 36.02
C ALA A 685 29.77 -51.83 36.03
N GLN A 686 30.63 -52.81 36.25
CA GLN A 686 30.26 -54.22 36.31
C GLN A 686 30.96 -54.88 37.50
N THR A 687 30.28 -55.82 38.13
CA THR A 687 30.87 -56.72 39.13
C THR A 687 30.26 -58.11 39.01
N THR A 688 30.96 -59.13 39.49
CA THR A 688 30.43 -60.49 39.64
C THR A 688 30.02 -60.74 41.09
N PHE A 689 29.02 -61.60 41.30
CA PHE A 689 28.62 -62.04 42.63
C PHE A 689 28.06 -63.47 42.57
N VAL A 690 28.11 -64.18 43.69
CA VAL A 690 27.51 -65.52 43.82
C VAL A 690 26.23 -65.38 44.66
N LYS A 691 25.13 -66.01 44.20
CA LYS A 691 23.86 -66.05 44.91
C LYS A 691 23.67 -67.37 45.64
#